data_AF-A0A358EJF1-F1
#
_entry.id   AF-A0A358EJF1-F1
#
_cell.length_a   1.000
_cell.length_b   1.000
_cell.length_c   1.000
_cell.angle_alpha   90.00
_cell.angle_beta   90.00
_cell.angle_gamma   90.00
#
_symmetry.space_group_name_H-M   'P 1'
#
loop_
_entity.id
_entity.type
_entity.pdbx_description
1 polymer ?
#
loop_
_entity_poly.entity_id
_entity_poly.type
_entity_poly.pdbx_seq_one_letter_code
_entity_poly.pdbx_strand_id
1 'polypeptide(L)'
;MTVKCKAKRLKPLLVLLACAAFVACDAAPRVDVVFRGGTIIDGTGRTAYVGDVAVDAGTIAAVGDLGSLRGLQEVDARGLVVAPGFINLHSHARYEGLSTASNMLSQGVTTEVINADGGGPLNLDEQLRGLEAGGLAINVATNVALGTIWAEVNGTEDVRPTPQQLERMNALVLEGLGQGAWGISAGLDYKPSYYSTTDEVITVLSGTAAWRTVFTNHDRVTPESGFSSIVGMRETIEIGEATGLNPIITHMKVQGHEQGTIEEVTAMMDAAVERGVYVAADAYPYLAGQTSLAALIIPGWAQEGGLEASRARFAAPDLRSRIVEEADAALSARFGGPEGVYLPERGVELTTMVRELGATSGGDAVVKILETESPTSILRFGLESDLEGILRYPSTSVSCDCDAVALGVVSHPRGYGTFPRVLGRYARDRGVLTLEEAVQKMSGLPATTLGMLDRGFIAVGMSADLVVFDPETVIDHATFEDPSVPSTGIGHVMVNGSFAWRDGELTGIRAGRTLRRPAAHPARPLKVDEPRSVSFEGFVSLAGDASGTQFELAFEAQQDVQSAAATGSLMATDEEGRELFSSVKFGLLQVQGDWASVSLRVSDEEGAERGGYLVVDGADPMNQEGGATVLIALEGSDEIVGNSDGLLVVR
;
A
#
# COMPACT_ATOMS: atom_id res chain seq x y z
N MET A 1 21.23 56.88 72.40
CA MET A 1 21.63 58.14 71.73
C MET A 1 20.57 58.49 70.71
N THR A 2 20.01 59.69 70.86
CA THR A 2 19.11 60.45 69.97
C THR A 2 19.51 60.37 68.49
N VAL A 3 18.63 60.42 67.48
CA VAL A 3 17.96 61.65 67.00
C VAL A 3 16.91 61.33 65.90
N LYS A 4 15.68 61.82 66.13
CA LYS A 4 14.70 62.52 65.26
C LYS A 4 14.31 62.03 63.85
N CYS A 5 13.00 61.77 63.78
CA CYS A 5 12.07 62.00 62.68
C CYS A 5 12.10 63.44 62.12
N LYS A 6 11.96 63.62 60.80
CA LYS A 6 11.40 64.82 60.14
C LYS A 6 10.84 64.51 58.75
N ALA A 7 9.55 64.80 58.58
CA ALA A 7 8.84 64.86 57.31
C ALA A 7 9.24 66.09 56.47
N LYS A 8 9.06 66.02 55.13
CA LYS A 8 8.77 67.13 54.19
C LYS A 8 8.37 66.52 52.82
N ARG A 9 7.07 66.53 52.49
CA ARG A 9 6.34 67.48 51.61
C ARG A 9 6.46 67.20 50.10
N LEU A 10 5.31 66.87 49.52
CA LEU A 10 4.94 66.81 48.10
C LEU A 10 5.42 68.03 47.29
N LYS A 11 5.78 67.77 46.01
CA LYS A 11 5.33 68.53 44.82
C LYS A 11 5.25 67.60 43.60
N PRO A 12 4.32 67.85 42.66
CA PRO A 12 3.88 66.90 41.62
C PRO A 12 4.70 67.04 40.34
N LEU A 13 4.89 65.95 39.58
CA LEU A 13 5.39 66.04 38.20
C LEU A 13 4.67 65.03 37.30
N LEU A 14 3.88 65.61 36.41
CA LEU A 14 3.32 65.13 35.13
C LEU A 14 3.18 63.62 34.90
N VAL A 15 1.92 63.19 34.83
CA VAL A 15 1.48 62.04 34.04
C VAL A 15 1.67 62.38 32.56
N LEU A 16 2.60 61.70 31.89
CA LEU A 16 2.63 61.59 30.44
C LEU A 16 1.91 60.27 30.09
N LEU A 17 0.69 60.39 29.58
CA LEU A 17 0.01 59.31 28.87
C LEU A 17 0.80 59.06 27.58
N ALA A 18 1.64 58.01 27.56
CA ALA A 18 2.10 57.43 26.32
C ALA A 18 1.04 56.42 25.88
N CYS A 19 0.20 56.81 24.92
CA CYS A 19 -0.58 55.87 24.13
C CYS A 19 0.40 54.96 23.39
N ALA A 20 0.68 53.79 23.96
CA ALA A 20 1.25 52.68 23.21
C ALA A 20 0.14 52.19 22.26
N ALA A 21 0.27 52.57 20.99
CA ALA A 21 -0.43 51.88 19.92
C ALA A 21 0.06 50.42 19.94
N PHE A 22 -0.75 49.51 20.46
CA PHE A 22 -0.62 48.10 20.14
C PHE A 22 -0.90 47.97 18.65
N VAL A 23 0.15 48.00 17.84
CA VAL A 23 0.11 47.37 16.54
C VAL A 23 -0.03 45.89 16.86
N ALA A 24 -1.25 45.37 16.78
CA ALA A 24 -1.46 43.94 16.60
C ALA A 24 -0.69 43.58 15.33
N CYS A 25 0.51 43.03 15.52
CA CYS A 25 1.19 42.36 14.43
C CYS A 25 0.32 41.12 14.20
N ASP A 26 -0.58 41.18 13.22
CA ASP A 26 -1.22 39.98 12.68
C ASP A 26 -0.07 39.06 12.29
N ALA A 27 0.20 38.07 13.14
CA ALA A 27 1.14 37.02 12.79
C ALA A 27 0.47 36.31 11.61
N ALA A 28 1.12 36.39 10.43
CA ALA A 28 0.66 35.64 9.26
C ALA A 28 0.34 34.20 9.69
N PRO A 29 -0.76 33.61 9.19
CA PRO A 29 -1.12 32.24 9.54
C PRO A 29 0.08 31.33 9.34
N ARG A 30 0.37 30.52 10.36
CA ARG A 30 1.52 29.60 10.38
C ARG A 30 1.02 28.19 10.26
N VAL A 31 1.71 27.41 9.42
CA VAL A 31 1.57 25.96 9.30
C VAL A 31 2.86 25.29 9.78
N ASP A 32 2.87 23.98 10.01
CA ASP A 32 4.06 23.27 10.49
C ASP A 32 5.24 23.33 9.51
N VAL A 33 5.00 22.97 8.24
CA VAL A 33 6.04 22.87 7.21
C VAL A 33 5.54 23.43 5.89
N VAL A 34 6.40 24.14 5.17
CA VAL A 34 6.16 24.45 3.75
C VAL A 34 7.34 24.01 2.89
N PHE A 35 7.05 23.20 1.87
CA PHE A 35 7.98 22.89 0.78
C PHE A 35 7.83 23.95 -0.30
N ARG A 36 8.94 24.58 -0.70
CA ARG A 36 8.94 25.77 -1.56
C ARG A 36 9.46 25.50 -2.97
N GLY A 37 8.68 25.89 -3.97
CA GLY A 37 9.07 25.97 -5.37
C GLY A 37 9.51 24.65 -5.99
N GLY A 38 8.99 23.53 -5.47
CA GLY A 38 9.27 22.20 -6.00
C GLY A 38 8.41 21.88 -7.22
N THR A 39 8.86 20.89 -7.99
CA THR A 39 8.04 20.28 -9.04
C THR A 39 7.09 19.28 -8.39
N ILE A 40 5.80 19.60 -8.34
CA ILE A 40 4.78 18.78 -7.73
C ILE A 40 4.33 17.73 -8.73
N ILE A 41 4.50 16.45 -8.37
CA ILE A 41 3.89 15.31 -9.04
C ILE A 41 2.91 14.72 -8.04
N ASP A 42 1.62 15.00 -8.23
CA ASP A 42 0.59 14.80 -7.19
C ASP A 42 0.07 13.37 -7.05
N GLY A 43 0.62 12.42 -7.80
CA GLY A 43 0.20 11.01 -7.80
C GLY A 43 -0.98 10.69 -8.72
N THR A 44 -1.60 11.68 -9.39
CA THR A 44 -2.73 11.41 -10.29
C THR A 44 -2.29 10.99 -11.70
N GLY A 45 -1.00 11.11 -12.03
CA GLY A 45 -0.46 10.93 -13.39
C GLY A 45 -0.69 12.14 -14.32
N ARG A 46 -1.12 13.28 -13.78
CA ARG A 46 -1.25 14.53 -14.53
C ARG A 46 0.11 15.21 -14.66
N THR A 47 0.20 16.16 -15.59
CA THR A 47 1.42 16.95 -15.83
C THR A 47 1.90 17.63 -14.56
N ALA A 48 3.19 17.49 -14.27
CA ALA A 48 3.81 18.13 -13.13
C ALA A 48 3.74 19.67 -13.23
N TYR A 49 3.69 20.35 -12.09
CA TYR A 49 3.69 21.81 -12.02
C TYR A 49 4.55 22.32 -10.87
N VAL A 50 5.11 23.52 -11.02
CA VAL A 50 5.90 24.14 -9.95
C VAL A 50 4.97 24.79 -8.94
N GLY A 51 5.19 24.52 -7.66
CA GLY A 51 4.42 25.12 -6.58
C GLY A 51 4.99 24.82 -5.20
N ASP A 52 4.21 25.19 -4.19
CA ASP A 52 4.50 24.91 -2.80
C ASP A 52 3.50 23.88 -2.24
N VAL A 53 3.91 23.15 -1.19
CA VAL A 53 3.05 22.25 -0.42
C VAL A 53 3.15 22.65 1.06
N ALA A 54 2.02 23.01 1.67
CA ALA A 54 1.93 23.29 3.10
C ALA A 54 1.39 22.07 3.85
N VAL A 55 2.01 21.76 4.97
CA VAL A 55 1.62 20.69 5.89
C VAL A 55 1.32 21.32 7.25
N ASP A 56 0.19 20.93 7.82
CA ASP A 56 -0.28 21.39 9.13
C ASP A 56 -1.06 20.28 9.81
N ALA A 57 -0.74 19.99 11.08
CA ALA A 57 -1.37 18.95 11.87
C ALA A 57 -1.44 17.61 11.10
N GLY A 58 -0.27 17.12 10.68
CA GLY A 58 -0.15 15.81 10.01
C GLY A 58 -0.75 15.70 8.61
N THR A 59 -1.41 16.74 8.09
CA THR A 59 -2.17 16.72 6.83
C THR A 59 -1.75 17.85 5.89
N ILE A 60 -2.05 17.69 4.61
CA ILE A 60 -1.79 18.69 3.59
C ILE A 60 -2.79 19.84 3.78
N ALA A 61 -2.28 21.03 4.09
CA ALA A 61 -3.04 22.23 4.36
C ALA A 61 -3.43 22.98 3.09
N ALA A 62 -2.48 23.11 2.16
CA ALA A 62 -2.65 23.82 0.90
C ALA A 62 -1.57 23.42 -0.12
N VAL A 63 -1.88 23.59 -1.41
CA VAL A 63 -1.00 23.23 -2.53
C VAL A 63 -1.09 24.32 -3.62
N GLY A 64 0.04 24.66 -4.25
CA GLY A 64 0.10 25.64 -5.35
C GLY A 64 0.85 26.91 -4.95
N ASP A 65 0.37 28.08 -5.37
CA ASP A 65 0.95 29.37 -4.94
C ASP A 65 0.42 29.74 -3.55
N LEU A 66 1.29 29.64 -2.54
CA LEU A 66 0.94 29.91 -1.15
C LEU A 66 1.27 31.34 -0.71
N GLY A 67 1.77 32.19 -1.61
CA GLY A 67 2.02 33.62 -1.37
C GLY A 67 2.75 33.93 -0.06
N SER A 68 2.05 34.58 0.88
CA SER A 68 2.59 35.00 2.17
C SER A 68 2.44 33.98 3.30
N LEU A 69 1.81 32.82 3.07
CA LEU A 69 1.72 31.75 4.08
C LEU A 69 3.14 31.34 4.49
N ARG A 70 3.39 31.08 5.78
CA ARG A 70 4.72 30.71 6.28
C ARG A 70 4.65 29.44 7.11
N GLY A 71 5.63 28.56 6.93
CA GLY A 71 5.84 27.40 7.78
C GLY A 71 6.63 27.76 9.04
N LEU A 72 6.45 26.98 10.11
CA LEU A 72 7.40 26.92 11.22
C LEU A 72 8.75 26.39 10.72
N GLN A 73 8.70 25.48 9.74
CA GLN A 73 9.84 25.02 8.95
C GLN A 73 9.60 25.31 7.47
N GLU A 74 10.66 25.71 6.78
CA GLU A 74 10.65 26.00 5.34
C GLU A 74 11.68 25.07 4.69
N VAL A 75 11.25 24.27 3.71
CA VAL A 75 12.10 23.38 2.92
C VAL A 75 12.22 23.95 1.52
N ASP A 76 13.44 24.24 1.08
CA ASP A 76 13.70 24.65 -0.31
C ASP A 76 13.65 23.41 -1.21
N ALA A 77 12.59 23.28 -2.01
CA ALA A 77 12.38 22.17 -2.92
C ALA A 77 12.69 22.53 -4.37
N ARG A 78 13.31 23.70 -4.64
CA ARG A 78 13.62 24.13 -6.02
C ARG A 78 14.56 23.16 -6.70
N GLY A 79 14.16 22.72 -7.90
CA GLY A 79 14.88 21.71 -8.68
C GLY A 79 14.66 20.28 -8.19
N LEU A 80 13.87 20.08 -7.13
CA LEU A 80 13.48 18.77 -6.62
C LEU A 80 12.02 18.47 -7.00
N VAL A 81 11.67 17.19 -6.96
CA VAL A 81 10.29 16.73 -7.05
C VAL A 81 9.70 16.57 -5.66
N VAL A 82 8.47 17.04 -5.47
CA VAL A 82 7.64 16.75 -4.30
C VAL A 82 6.50 15.84 -4.76
N ALA A 83 6.46 14.63 -4.22
CA ALA A 83 5.49 13.59 -4.57
C ALA A 83 4.84 12.99 -3.30
N PRO A 84 3.68 12.31 -3.43
CA PRO A 84 3.16 11.51 -2.33
C PRO A 84 4.16 10.41 -1.97
N GLY A 85 4.24 10.08 -0.69
CA GLY A 85 5.04 8.95 -0.23
C GLY A 85 4.59 7.64 -0.89
N PHE A 86 5.54 6.77 -1.18
CA PHE A 86 5.27 5.56 -1.94
C PHE A 86 4.58 4.49 -1.07
N ILE A 87 3.68 3.73 -1.70
CA ILE A 87 2.91 2.66 -1.09
C ILE A 87 3.41 1.33 -1.66
N ASN A 88 4.00 0.50 -0.81
CA ASN A 88 4.41 -0.84 -1.18
C ASN A 88 3.25 -1.82 -0.93
N LEU A 89 2.61 -2.31 -1.99
CA LEU A 89 1.46 -3.22 -1.91
C LEU A 89 1.84 -4.66 -1.54
N HIS A 90 3.10 -5.04 -1.78
CA HIS A 90 3.56 -6.42 -1.61
C HIS A 90 4.78 -6.47 -0.69
N SER A 91 4.52 -6.65 0.60
CA SER A 91 5.54 -6.62 1.65
C SER A 91 5.63 -7.91 2.44
N HIS A 92 6.86 -8.32 2.68
CA HIS A 92 7.24 -9.39 3.63
C HIS A 92 7.93 -8.80 4.88
N ALA A 93 7.62 -7.54 5.20
CA ALA A 93 8.27 -6.81 6.28
C ALA A 93 8.43 -7.59 7.58
N ARG A 94 9.67 -7.57 8.10
CA ARG A 94 9.96 -8.09 9.43
C ARG A 94 9.49 -7.08 10.47
N TYR A 95 8.72 -7.54 11.45
CA TYR A 95 8.07 -6.63 12.40
C TYR A 95 9.07 -5.79 13.19
N GLU A 96 10.24 -6.34 13.52
CA GLU A 96 11.33 -5.60 14.15
C GLU A 96 11.88 -4.46 13.28
N GLY A 97 11.81 -4.63 11.95
CA GLY A 97 12.25 -3.67 10.96
C GLY A 97 11.36 -2.44 10.86
N LEU A 98 10.04 -2.60 11.02
CA LEU A 98 9.04 -1.54 10.83
C LEU A 98 9.21 -0.33 11.76
N SER A 99 9.87 -0.51 12.90
CA SER A 99 10.15 0.56 13.88
C SER A 99 11.13 1.63 13.38
N THR A 100 11.85 1.35 12.30
CA THR A 100 12.82 2.27 11.68
C THR A 100 12.74 2.26 10.17
N ALA A 101 12.44 1.10 9.56
CA ALA A 101 12.19 0.89 8.14
C ALA A 101 13.20 1.61 7.24
N SER A 102 14.48 1.54 7.60
CA SER A 102 15.52 2.39 7.00
C SER A 102 15.64 2.17 5.50
N ASN A 103 15.56 0.91 5.05
CA ASN A 103 15.62 0.56 3.66
C ASN A 103 14.40 1.07 2.87
N MET A 104 13.22 1.07 3.48
CA MET A 104 11.98 1.57 2.87
C MET A 104 11.97 3.10 2.78
N LEU A 105 12.29 3.78 3.87
CA LEU A 105 12.40 5.24 3.91
C LEU A 105 13.47 5.76 2.95
N SER A 106 14.61 5.07 2.83
CA SER A 106 15.67 5.46 1.87
C SER A 106 15.23 5.40 0.40
N GLN A 107 14.09 4.76 0.13
CA GLN A 107 13.49 4.61 -1.20
C GLN A 107 12.26 5.50 -1.41
N GLY A 108 11.81 6.24 -0.39
CA GLY A 108 10.60 7.08 -0.47
C GLY A 108 9.30 6.42 0.01
N VAL A 109 9.37 5.20 0.55
CA VAL A 109 8.19 4.44 0.99
C VAL A 109 7.69 4.96 2.34
N THR A 110 6.38 5.19 2.43
CA THR A 110 5.69 5.66 3.64
C THR A 110 4.60 4.70 4.12
N THR A 111 4.23 3.70 3.31
CA THR A 111 3.19 2.72 3.65
C THR A 111 3.56 1.32 3.15
N GLU A 112 3.45 0.33 4.02
CA GLU A 112 3.61 -1.10 3.72
C GLU A 112 2.27 -1.83 3.83
N VAL A 113 2.03 -2.76 2.90
CA VAL A 113 0.92 -3.71 2.98
C VAL A 113 1.51 -5.10 3.22
N ILE A 114 1.41 -5.57 4.46
CA ILE A 114 2.01 -6.82 4.93
C ILE A 114 1.01 -7.98 4.87
N ASN A 115 1.48 -9.17 5.26
CA ASN A 115 0.76 -10.43 5.14
C ASN A 115 0.53 -10.83 3.68
N ALA A 116 1.55 -10.66 2.83
CA ALA A 116 1.50 -11.06 1.44
C ALA A 116 1.52 -12.59 1.27
N ASP A 117 1.14 -13.07 0.08
CA ASP A 117 1.25 -14.47 -0.35
C ASP A 117 0.60 -15.50 0.59
N GLY A 118 -0.46 -15.11 1.31
CA GLY A 118 -1.20 -15.98 2.21
C GLY A 118 -0.54 -16.27 3.57
N GLY A 119 0.59 -15.62 3.87
CA GLY A 119 1.25 -15.68 5.17
C GLY A 119 0.83 -14.54 6.11
N GLY A 120 0.70 -14.80 7.40
CA GLY A 120 0.33 -13.79 8.41
C GLY A 120 -0.37 -14.43 9.61
N PRO A 121 -0.60 -13.69 10.71
CA PRO A 121 -1.38 -14.20 11.84
C PRO A 121 -2.88 -14.23 11.51
N LEU A 122 -3.64 -15.09 12.22
CA LEU A 122 -5.11 -15.12 12.11
C LEU A 122 -5.76 -13.91 12.78
N ASN A 123 -5.21 -13.45 13.91
CA ASN A 123 -5.73 -12.32 14.67
C ASN A 123 -5.02 -11.03 14.24
N LEU A 124 -5.62 -10.33 13.28
CA LEU A 124 -5.10 -9.06 12.76
C LEU A 124 -5.25 -7.94 13.77
N ASP A 125 -6.31 -7.91 14.59
CA ASP A 125 -6.44 -6.88 15.63
C ASP A 125 -5.28 -6.93 16.64
N GLU A 126 -4.92 -8.12 17.09
CA GLU A 126 -3.75 -8.31 17.96
C GLU A 126 -2.43 -7.96 17.26
N GLN A 127 -2.28 -8.34 15.98
CA GLN A 127 -1.12 -7.97 15.18
C GLN A 127 -0.96 -6.45 15.10
N LEU A 128 -2.02 -5.74 14.68
CA LEU A 128 -2.00 -4.29 14.48
C LEU A 128 -1.72 -3.56 15.80
N ARG A 129 -2.39 -3.94 16.91
CA ARG A 129 -2.10 -3.36 18.23
C ARG A 129 -0.66 -3.61 18.69
N GLY A 130 -0.13 -4.80 18.44
CA GLY A 130 1.25 -5.15 18.76
C GLY A 130 2.26 -4.31 17.98
N LEU A 131 2.03 -4.13 16.69
CA LEU A 131 2.85 -3.28 15.82
C LEU A 131 2.82 -1.81 16.25
N GLU A 132 1.62 -1.29 16.53
CA GLU A 132 1.43 0.09 16.99
C GLU A 132 2.14 0.34 18.33
N ALA A 133 2.03 -0.59 19.28
CA ALA A 133 2.71 -0.50 20.57
C ALA A 133 4.25 -0.54 20.45
N GLY A 134 4.78 -1.19 19.42
CA GLY A 134 6.21 -1.18 19.09
C GLY A 134 6.71 0.16 18.53
N GLY A 135 5.79 1.01 18.06
CA GLY A 135 6.07 2.25 17.33
C GLY A 135 6.57 1.98 15.91
N LEU A 136 6.06 2.73 14.94
CA LEU A 136 6.29 2.48 13.52
C LEU A 136 6.91 3.70 12.84
N ALA A 137 7.92 3.50 12.00
CA ALA A 137 8.50 4.58 11.20
C ALA A 137 7.61 4.93 9.99
N ILE A 138 6.91 3.94 9.45
CA ILE A 138 6.03 4.03 8.28
C ILE A 138 4.67 3.41 8.60
N ASN A 139 3.66 3.74 7.80
CA ASN A 139 2.32 3.21 7.97
C ASN A 139 2.24 1.73 7.58
N VAL A 140 1.35 0.97 8.23
CA VAL A 140 1.21 -0.47 8.00
C VAL A 140 -0.24 -0.86 7.82
N ALA A 141 -0.55 -1.48 6.69
CA ALA A 141 -1.80 -2.13 6.36
C ALA A 141 -1.60 -3.65 6.27
N THR A 142 -2.66 -4.44 6.48
CA THR A 142 -2.59 -5.91 6.48
C THR A 142 -3.59 -6.53 5.51
N ASN A 143 -3.21 -7.66 4.92
CA ASN A 143 -4.14 -8.59 4.29
C ASN A 143 -4.57 -9.72 5.24
N VAL A 144 -5.73 -10.32 4.95
CA VAL A 144 -6.12 -11.64 5.46
C VAL A 144 -5.24 -12.71 4.81
N ALA A 145 -4.66 -13.60 5.62
CA ALA A 145 -3.69 -14.60 5.16
C ALA A 145 -4.35 -15.96 4.88
N LEU A 146 -4.73 -16.23 3.62
CA LEU A 146 -5.48 -17.45 3.25
C LEU A 146 -4.68 -18.75 3.52
N GLY A 147 -3.36 -18.74 3.32
CA GLY A 147 -2.52 -19.90 3.58
C GLY A 147 -2.46 -20.29 5.06
N THR A 148 -2.49 -19.30 5.95
CA THR A 148 -2.56 -19.53 7.39
C THR A 148 -3.92 -20.08 7.80
N ILE A 149 -5.01 -19.53 7.26
CA ILE A 149 -6.38 -20.03 7.47
C ILE A 149 -6.50 -21.48 7.01
N TRP A 150 -5.93 -21.81 5.85
CA TRP A 150 -5.94 -23.17 5.32
C TRP A 150 -5.18 -24.14 6.23
N ALA A 151 -3.97 -23.77 6.65
CA ALA A 151 -3.16 -24.59 7.54
C ALA A 151 -3.84 -24.84 8.89
N GLU A 152 -4.47 -23.83 9.47
CA GLU A 152 -5.17 -23.93 10.75
C GLU A 152 -6.36 -24.91 10.68
N VAL A 153 -7.13 -24.87 9.60
CA VAL A 153 -8.41 -25.59 9.52
C VAL A 153 -8.28 -26.95 8.84
N ASN A 154 -7.46 -27.04 7.80
CA ASN A 154 -7.34 -28.23 6.97
C ASN A 154 -6.00 -28.96 7.13
N GLY A 155 -5.03 -28.35 7.81
CA GLY A 155 -3.71 -28.94 8.02
C GLY A 155 -2.73 -28.67 6.87
N THR A 156 -1.66 -29.45 6.85
CA THR A 156 -0.56 -29.30 5.86
C THR A 156 -0.48 -30.46 4.87
N GLU A 157 -1.40 -31.41 5.00
CA GLU A 157 -1.56 -32.58 4.17
C GLU A 157 -2.34 -32.28 2.89
N ASP A 158 -2.19 -33.13 1.88
CA ASP A 158 -2.90 -33.04 0.60
C ASP A 158 -4.24 -33.75 0.74
N VAL A 159 -5.10 -33.14 1.57
CA VAL A 159 -6.42 -33.65 1.92
C VAL A 159 -7.48 -32.61 1.60
N ARG A 160 -8.61 -33.08 1.08
CA ARG A 160 -9.73 -32.21 0.74
C ARG A 160 -10.48 -31.78 2.01
N PRO A 161 -10.72 -30.47 2.21
CA PRO A 161 -11.53 -30.01 3.33
C PRO A 161 -12.97 -30.53 3.23
N THR A 162 -13.55 -30.82 4.39
CA THR A 162 -14.99 -31.05 4.52
C THR A 162 -15.78 -29.76 4.32
N PRO A 163 -17.09 -29.83 4.02
CA PRO A 163 -17.94 -28.64 3.94
C PRO A 163 -17.89 -27.76 5.21
N GLN A 164 -17.81 -28.37 6.39
CA GLN A 164 -17.70 -27.64 7.66
C GLN A 164 -16.35 -26.92 7.81
N GLN A 165 -15.26 -27.49 7.28
CA GLN A 165 -13.96 -26.84 7.24
C GLN A 165 -13.96 -25.66 6.26
N LEU A 166 -14.59 -25.80 5.09
CA LEU A 166 -14.78 -24.69 4.15
C LEU A 166 -15.57 -23.53 4.78
N GLU A 167 -16.66 -23.82 5.48
CA GLU A 167 -17.45 -22.83 6.22
C GLU A 167 -16.61 -22.15 7.32
N ARG A 168 -15.80 -22.92 8.05
CA ARG A 168 -14.91 -22.37 9.08
C ARG A 168 -13.84 -21.44 8.48
N MET A 169 -13.24 -21.80 7.35
CA MET A 169 -12.27 -20.96 6.66
C MET A 169 -12.91 -19.66 6.16
N ASN A 170 -14.12 -19.73 5.60
CA ASN A 170 -14.88 -18.55 5.20
C ASN A 170 -15.15 -17.61 6.38
N ALA A 171 -15.58 -18.15 7.53
CA ALA A 171 -15.81 -17.35 8.73
C ALA A 171 -14.55 -16.62 9.20
N LEU A 172 -13.38 -17.26 9.13
CA LEU A 172 -12.09 -16.63 9.47
C LEU A 172 -11.70 -15.53 8.48
N VAL A 173 -12.02 -15.69 7.19
CA VAL A 173 -11.81 -14.64 6.18
C VAL A 173 -12.66 -13.41 6.49
N LEU A 174 -13.95 -13.61 6.74
CA LEU A 174 -14.88 -12.51 7.07
C LEU A 174 -14.52 -11.84 8.41
N GLU A 175 -14.05 -12.61 9.39
CA GLU A 175 -13.53 -12.09 10.65
C GLU A 175 -12.30 -11.19 10.42
N GLY A 176 -11.32 -11.64 9.61
CA GLY A 176 -10.14 -10.85 9.28
C GLY A 176 -10.47 -9.55 8.54
N LEU A 177 -11.43 -9.58 7.61
CA LEU A 177 -11.94 -8.37 6.97
C LEU A 177 -12.60 -7.42 7.98
N GLY A 178 -13.40 -7.96 8.92
CA GLY A 178 -14.00 -7.19 10.01
C GLY A 178 -13.00 -6.60 11.01
N GLN A 179 -11.79 -7.14 11.08
CA GLN A 179 -10.68 -6.58 11.86
C GLN A 179 -9.95 -5.43 11.12
N GLY A 180 -10.36 -5.10 9.89
CA GLY A 180 -9.88 -3.95 9.13
C GLY A 180 -8.82 -4.27 8.07
N ALA A 181 -8.76 -5.52 7.58
CA ALA A 181 -7.86 -5.89 6.50
C ALA A 181 -8.18 -5.12 5.20
N TRP A 182 -7.13 -4.81 4.44
CA TRP A 182 -7.23 -4.08 3.16
C TRP A 182 -7.45 -4.98 1.95
N GLY A 183 -7.38 -6.29 2.14
CA GLY A 183 -7.55 -7.30 1.12
C GLY A 183 -7.36 -8.70 1.68
N ILE A 184 -7.40 -9.68 0.79
CA ILE A 184 -7.15 -11.09 1.09
C ILE A 184 -5.97 -11.53 0.24
N SER A 185 -4.95 -12.12 0.86
CA SER A 185 -3.79 -12.65 0.18
C SER A 185 -3.80 -14.17 0.14
N ALA A 186 -3.36 -14.71 -0.99
CA ALA A 186 -3.15 -16.13 -1.19
C ALA A 186 -1.77 -16.39 -1.78
N GLY A 187 -1.24 -17.57 -1.46
CA GLY A 187 -0.02 -18.11 -2.02
C GLY A 187 -0.31 -19.44 -2.66
N LEU A 188 -1.03 -19.47 -3.79
CA LEU A 188 -1.53 -20.74 -4.33
C LEU A 188 -0.42 -21.63 -4.92
N ASP A 189 0.81 -21.14 -5.10
CA ASP A 189 1.98 -21.99 -5.39
C ASP A 189 2.66 -22.55 -4.12
N TYR A 190 2.35 -21.96 -2.97
CA TYR A 190 2.90 -22.31 -1.66
C TYR A 190 2.03 -23.29 -0.90
N LYS A 191 2.67 -24.14 -0.10
CA LYS A 191 1.99 -25.20 0.65
C LYS A 191 1.58 -24.60 2.01
N PRO A 192 0.36 -24.87 2.50
CA PRO A 192 -0.57 -25.89 2.02
C PRO A 192 -1.60 -25.42 0.99
N SER A 193 -1.71 -24.12 0.69
CA SER A 193 -2.68 -23.59 -0.29
C SER A 193 -2.55 -24.17 -1.69
N TYR A 194 -1.38 -24.70 -2.05
CA TYR A 194 -1.13 -25.44 -3.29
C TYR A 194 -2.11 -26.61 -3.52
N TYR A 195 -2.62 -27.23 -2.45
CA TYR A 195 -3.48 -28.41 -2.55
C TYR A 195 -4.97 -28.09 -2.75
N SER A 196 -5.38 -26.81 -2.60
CA SER A 196 -6.77 -26.42 -2.81
C SER A 196 -7.17 -26.54 -4.29
N THR A 197 -8.45 -26.61 -4.61
CA THR A 197 -8.92 -26.29 -5.98
C THR A 197 -9.41 -24.85 -6.08
N THR A 198 -9.47 -24.33 -7.30
CA THR A 198 -10.11 -23.04 -7.62
C THR A 198 -11.51 -22.93 -6.98
N ASP A 199 -12.35 -23.95 -7.16
CA ASP A 199 -13.71 -23.99 -6.56
C ASP A 199 -13.72 -23.91 -5.03
N GLU A 200 -12.71 -24.48 -4.36
CA GLU A 200 -12.63 -24.40 -2.89
C GLU A 200 -12.22 -23.01 -2.45
N VAL A 201 -11.28 -22.39 -3.16
CA VAL A 201 -10.90 -21.00 -2.89
C VAL A 201 -12.12 -20.10 -3.10
N ILE A 202 -12.86 -20.25 -4.20
CA ILE A 202 -14.12 -19.52 -4.45
C ILE A 202 -15.12 -19.75 -3.32
N THR A 203 -15.27 -20.99 -2.84
CA THR A 203 -16.17 -21.31 -1.72
C THR A 203 -15.74 -20.63 -0.43
N VAL A 204 -14.45 -20.66 -0.09
CA VAL A 204 -13.88 -19.99 1.09
C VAL A 204 -14.03 -18.47 1.01
N LEU A 205 -13.99 -17.89 -0.18
CA LEU A 205 -14.15 -16.46 -0.41
C LEU A 205 -15.61 -16.05 -0.70
N SER A 206 -16.57 -16.97 -0.55
CA SER A 206 -17.98 -16.62 -0.78
C SER A 206 -18.47 -15.54 0.22
N GLY A 207 -19.31 -14.62 -0.25
CA GLY A 207 -19.83 -13.52 0.59
C GLY A 207 -18.87 -12.35 0.79
N THR A 208 -17.68 -12.33 0.16
CA THR A 208 -16.75 -11.20 0.26
C THR A 208 -17.09 -10.04 -0.67
N ALA A 209 -17.96 -10.22 -1.67
CA ALA A 209 -18.33 -9.18 -2.64
C ALA A 209 -18.78 -7.85 -1.99
N ALA A 210 -19.54 -7.92 -0.89
CA ALA A 210 -20.03 -6.75 -0.17
C ALA A 210 -18.88 -5.88 0.41
N TRP A 211 -17.71 -6.48 0.62
CA TRP A 211 -16.55 -5.76 1.14
C TRP A 211 -15.90 -4.87 0.07
N ARG A 212 -16.14 -5.08 -1.23
CA ARG A 212 -15.58 -4.26 -2.33
C ARG A 212 -14.07 -4.06 -2.18
N THR A 213 -13.35 -5.15 -1.96
CA THR A 213 -11.91 -5.18 -1.69
C THR A 213 -11.18 -6.08 -2.69
N VAL A 214 -9.90 -6.35 -2.44
CA VAL A 214 -8.99 -7.02 -3.38
C VAL A 214 -8.69 -8.46 -2.98
N PHE A 215 -8.42 -9.28 -3.99
CA PHE A 215 -7.82 -10.60 -3.84
C PHE A 215 -6.43 -10.59 -4.47
N THR A 216 -5.39 -10.68 -3.64
CA THR A 216 -3.99 -10.73 -4.09
C THR A 216 -3.53 -12.18 -4.10
N ASN A 217 -2.85 -12.61 -5.16
CA ASN A 217 -2.42 -14.01 -5.25
C ASN A 217 -1.06 -14.17 -5.91
N HIS A 218 -0.19 -14.90 -5.23
CA HIS A 218 0.93 -15.59 -5.87
C HIS A 218 0.36 -16.75 -6.69
N ASP A 219 0.38 -16.57 -8.01
CA ASP A 219 -0.19 -17.46 -9.02
C ASP A 219 0.30 -18.90 -8.85
N ARG A 220 -0.63 -19.87 -8.95
CA ARG A 220 -0.32 -21.30 -8.87
C ARG A 220 0.35 -21.77 -10.15
N VAL A 221 1.44 -22.50 -10.01
CA VAL A 221 2.22 -22.99 -11.15
C VAL A 221 2.52 -24.47 -11.00
N THR A 222 1.82 -25.32 -11.77
CA THR A 222 1.87 -26.78 -11.59
C THR A 222 2.52 -27.52 -12.76
N PRO A 223 3.02 -28.76 -12.58
CA PRO A 223 3.50 -29.59 -13.68
C PRO A 223 2.47 -29.82 -14.78
N GLU A 224 1.18 -29.95 -14.44
CA GLU A 224 0.08 -30.17 -15.40
C GLU A 224 -0.13 -28.98 -16.33
N SER A 225 0.15 -27.77 -15.83
CA SER A 225 0.13 -26.53 -16.63
C SER A 225 1.41 -26.32 -17.44
N GLY A 226 2.41 -27.20 -17.32
CA GLY A 226 3.74 -26.97 -17.88
C GLY A 226 4.57 -25.94 -17.11
N PHE A 227 4.16 -25.59 -15.89
CA PHE A 227 4.67 -24.49 -15.08
C PHE A 227 4.38 -23.08 -15.64
N SER A 228 3.18 -22.89 -16.20
CA SER A 228 2.74 -21.64 -16.81
C SER A 228 2.20 -20.62 -15.80
N SER A 229 2.90 -19.50 -15.64
CA SER A 229 2.38 -18.37 -14.84
C SER A 229 1.10 -17.78 -15.44
N ILE A 230 0.93 -17.82 -16.77
CA ILE A 230 -0.28 -17.33 -17.44
C ILE A 230 -1.52 -18.14 -17.03
N VAL A 231 -1.37 -19.45 -16.84
CA VAL A 231 -2.46 -20.31 -16.35
C VAL A 231 -2.83 -19.96 -14.90
N GLY A 232 -1.85 -19.76 -14.03
CA GLY A 232 -2.10 -19.34 -12.64
C GLY A 232 -2.67 -17.93 -12.50
N MET A 233 -2.26 -17.00 -13.38
CA MET A 233 -2.84 -15.67 -13.46
C MET A 233 -4.31 -15.71 -13.91
N ARG A 234 -4.63 -16.61 -14.85
CA ARG A 234 -6.03 -16.84 -15.25
C ARG A 234 -6.88 -17.35 -14.09
N GLU A 235 -6.36 -18.29 -13.30
CA GLU A 235 -7.01 -18.77 -12.08
C GLU A 235 -7.27 -17.62 -11.10
N THR A 236 -6.31 -16.71 -10.94
CA THR A 236 -6.45 -15.53 -10.08
C THR A 236 -7.59 -14.61 -10.53
N ILE A 237 -7.70 -14.35 -11.84
CA ILE A 237 -8.79 -13.56 -12.42
C ILE A 237 -10.14 -14.27 -12.23
N GLU A 238 -10.19 -15.57 -12.48
CA GLU A 238 -11.39 -16.39 -12.31
C GLU A 238 -11.92 -16.34 -10.86
N ILE A 239 -11.04 -16.48 -9.87
CA ILE A 239 -11.40 -16.39 -8.45
C ILE A 239 -11.94 -14.99 -8.12
N GLY A 240 -11.25 -13.93 -8.55
CA GLY A 240 -11.70 -12.55 -8.32
C GLY A 240 -13.09 -12.30 -8.92
N GLU A 241 -13.27 -12.66 -10.20
CA GLU A 241 -14.53 -12.51 -10.92
C GLU A 241 -15.68 -13.29 -10.25
N ALA A 242 -15.44 -14.54 -9.85
CA ALA A 242 -16.46 -15.38 -9.22
C ALA A 242 -16.87 -14.92 -7.80
N THR A 243 -15.99 -14.22 -7.10
CA THR A 243 -16.18 -13.79 -5.69
C THR A 243 -16.57 -12.32 -5.56
N GLY A 244 -16.53 -11.56 -6.67
CA GLY A 244 -16.76 -10.11 -6.67
C GLY A 244 -15.62 -9.30 -6.05
N LEU A 245 -14.43 -9.90 -5.89
CA LEU A 245 -13.22 -9.23 -5.46
C LEU A 245 -12.43 -8.73 -6.67
N ASN A 246 -11.69 -7.64 -6.51
CA ASN A 246 -10.78 -7.17 -7.55
C ASN A 246 -9.48 -8.01 -7.52
N PRO A 247 -9.17 -8.83 -8.53
CA PRO A 247 -7.95 -9.63 -8.53
C PRO A 247 -6.72 -8.74 -8.73
N ILE A 248 -5.69 -8.95 -7.91
CA ILE A 248 -4.34 -8.42 -8.08
C ILE A 248 -3.41 -9.59 -8.39
N ILE A 249 -2.86 -9.58 -9.60
CA ILE A 249 -1.76 -10.46 -9.98
C ILE A 249 -0.49 -9.92 -9.31
N THR A 250 -0.06 -10.56 -8.22
CA THR A 250 1.11 -10.07 -7.48
C THR A 250 2.38 -10.36 -8.24
N HIS A 251 3.41 -9.51 -8.04
CA HIS A 251 4.74 -9.61 -8.66
C HIS A 251 4.69 -10.20 -10.08
N MET A 252 3.86 -9.58 -10.92
CA MET A 252 3.50 -10.05 -12.25
C MET A 252 4.75 -10.34 -13.07
N LYS A 253 4.73 -11.49 -13.74
CA LYS A 253 5.89 -12.08 -14.39
C LYS A 253 5.47 -13.05 -15.49
N VAL A 254 6.22 -13.06 -16.57
CA VAL A 254 6.23 -14.18 -17.52
C VAL A 254 7.38 -15.10 -17.06
N GLN A 255 7.03 -16.26 -16.48
CA GLN A 255 8.01 -17.16 -15.87
C GLN A 255 8.44 -18.27 -16.84
N GLY A 256 9.69 -18.75 -16.67
CA GLY A 256 10.19 -19.95 -17.34
C GLY A 256 11.04 -19.66 -18.58
N HIS A 257 11.49 -20.73 -19.23
CA HIS A 257 11.77 -20.67 -20.68
C HIS A 257 10.47 -20.69 -21.51
N GLU A 258 9.32 -20.63 -20.85
CA GLU A 258 8.02 -20.92 -21.38
C GLU A 258 7.44 -19.74 -22.18
N GLN A 259 7.11 -19.92 -23.46
CA GLN A 259 5.78 -20.22 -24.04
C GLN A 259 4.65 -19.20 -23.74
N GLY A 260 4.99 -17.96 -23.41
CA GLY A 260 4.06 -16.84 -23.56
C GLY A 260 4.75 -15.48 -23.68
N THR A 261 3.97 -14.41 -23.77
CA THR A 261 4.46 -13.02 -23.86
C THR A 261 3.69 -12.09 -22.95
N ILE A 262 4.27 -10.94 -22.61
CA ILE A 262 3.53 -9.91 -21.87
C ILE A 262 2.25 -9.49 -22.60
N GLU A 263 2.24 -9.47 -23.94
CA GLU A 263 1.05 -9.14 -24.73
C GLU A 263 -0.12 -10.10 -24.48
N GLU A 264 0.15 -11.40 -24.28
CA GLU A 264 -0.88 -12.39 -23.96
C GLU A 264 -1.46 -12.17 -22.55
N VAL A 265 -0.60 -11.82 -21.58
CA VAL A 265 -1.02 -11.51 -20.21
C VAL A 265 -1.90 -10.27 -20.20
N THR A 266 -1.47 -9.18 -20.85
CA THR A 266 -2.24 -7.93 -20.89
C THR A 266 -3.55 -8.12 -21.65
N ALA A 267 -3.57 -8.88 -22.74
CA ALA A 267 -4.81 -9.19 -23.46
C ALA A 267 -5.80 -9.99 -22.60
N MET A 268 -5.32 -10.88 -21.75
CA MET A 268 -6.16 -11.61 -20.79
C MET A 268 -6.75 -10.67 -19.72
N MET A 269 -5.97 -9.73 -19.20
CA MET A 269 -6.44 -8.72 -18.25
C MET A 269 -7.47 -7.79 -18.91
N ASP A 270 -7.20 -7.30 -20.12
CA ASP A 270 -8.11 -6.44 -20.89
C ASP A 270 -9.46 -7.15 -21.16
N ALA A 271 -9.41 -8.44 -21.54
CA ALA A 271 -10.62 -9.23 -21.73
C ALA A 271 -11.46 -9.38 -20.45
N ALA A 272 -10.84 -9.38 -19.27
CA ALA A 272 -11.55 -9.38 -17.99
C ALA A 272 -12.16 -8.01 -17.67
N VAL A 273 -11.45 -6.92 -17.98
CA VAL A 273 -11.96 -5.56 -17.88
C VAL A 273 -13.19 -5.35 -18.77
N GLU A 274 -13.19 -5.90 -19.98
CA GLU A 274 -14.36 -5.88 -20.89
C GLU A 274 -15.59 -6.60 -20.31
N ARG A 275 -15.39 -7.58 -19.42
CA ARG A 275 -16.47 -8.25 -18.67
C ARG A 275 -16.91 -7.50 -17.41
N GLY A 276 -16.25 -6.39 -17.07
CA GLY A 276 -16.55 -5.56 -15.90
C GLY A 276 -15.72 -5.88 -14.66
N VAL A 277 -14.67 -6.71 -14.78
CA VAL A 277 -13.77 -7.05 -13.67
C VAL A 277 -12.63 -6.05 -13.62
N TYR A 278 -12.43 -5.37 -12.49
CA TYR A 278 -11.22 -4.56 -12.31
C TYR A 278 -10.04 -5.46 -11.93
N VAL A 279 -9.17 -5.73 -12.91
CA VAL A 279 -7.93 -6.50 -12.73
C VAL A 279 -6.75 -5.55 -12.58
N ALA A 280 -5.98 -5.74 -11.51
CA ALA A 280 -4.74 -5.01 -11.26
C ALA A 280 -3.55 -5.97 -11.15
N ALA A 281 -2.35 -5.40 -11.09
CA ALA A 281 -1.12 -6.12 -10.85
C ALA A 281 -0.15 -5.27 -10.04
N ASP A 282 0.87 -5.91 -9.47
CA ASP A 282 2.09 -5.23 -9.02
C ASP A 282 3.33 -5.94 -9.56
N ALA A 283 4.46 -5.23 -9.62
CA ALA A 283 5.74 -5.81 -10.04
C ALA A 283 6.94 -5.10 -9.41
N TYR A 284 8.02 -5.86 -9.19
CA TYR A 284 9.35 -5.32 -8.89
C TYR A 284 10.20 -5.18 -10.17
N PRO A 285 11.10 -4.18 -10.27
CA PRO A 285 11.88 -3.87 -11.48
C PRO A 285 13.14 -4.74 -11.64
N TYR A 286 13.01 -6.06 -11.47
CA TYR A 286 14.11 -7.03 -11.55
C TYR A 286 13.72 -8.28 -12.34
N LEU A 287 14.71 -8.90 -12.97
CA LEU A 287 14.54 -10.10 -13.81
C LEU A 287 14.66 -11.42 -13.04
N ALA A 288 14.80 -11.33 -11.72
CA ALA A 288 14.88 -12.45 -10.82
C ALA A 288 14.00 -12.20 -9.61
N GLY A 289 13.37 -13.27 -9.11
CA GLY A 289 12.62 -13.27 -7.87
C GLY A 289 13.42 -13.93 -6.75
N GLN A 290 12.90 -13.86 -5.52
CA GLN A 290 13.44 -14.57 -4.38
C GLN A 290 12.32 -15.32 -3.64
N THR A 291 12.60 -16.55 -3.22
CA THR A 291 11.72 -17.34 -2.35
C THR A 291 12.54 -18.44 -1.65
N SER A 292 11.88 -19.38 -0.95
CA SER A 292 12.58 -20.54 -0.39
C SER A 292 13.05 -21.50 -1.50
N LEU A 293 14.19 -22.16 -1.31
CA LEU A 293 14.72 -23.11 -2.29
C LEU A 293 13.75 -24.27 -2.60
N ALA A 294 12.94 -24.68 -1.63
CA ALA A 294 12.00 -25.78 -1.79
C ALA A 294 10.74 -25.39 -2.59
N ALA A 295 10.25 -24.15 -2.42
CA ALA A 295 8.89 -23.77 -2.80
C ALA A 295 8.55 -24.08 -4.25
N LEU A 296 9.45 -23.70 -5.17
CA LEU A 296 9.21 -23.71 -6.62
C LEU A 296 9.86 -24.88 -7.37
N ILE A 297 10.65 -25.71 -6.66
CA ILE A 297 11.48 -26.76 -7.26
C ILE A 297 11.03 -28.16 -6.81
N ILE A 298 10.71 -28.34 -5.51
CA ILE A 298 10.33 -29.66 -5.01
C ILE A 298 8.85 -29.93 -5.32
N PRO A 299 8.49 -31.13 -5.83
CA PRO A 299 7.10 -31.44 -6.16
C PRO A 299 6.20 -31.39 -4.93
N GLY A 300 4.94 -30.96 -5.13
CA GLY A 300 3.99 -30.71 -4.05
C GLY A 300 3.76 -31.90 -3.12
N TRP A 301 3.63 -33.12 -3.67
CA TRP A 301 3.43 -34.35 -2.88
C TRP A 301 4.61 -34.67 -1.96
N ALA A 302 5.83 -34.23 -2.32
CA ALA A 302 7.01 -34.45 -1.49
C ALA A 302 7.04 -33.49 -0.29
N GLN A 303 6.36 -32.35 -0.38
CA GLN A 303 6.28 -31.31 0.65
C GLN A 303 5.09 -31.47 1.61
N GLU A 304 4.18 -32.40 1.32
CA GLU A 304 2.97 -32.67 2.10
C GLU A 304 3.29 -32.99 3.57
N GLY A 305 2.54 -32.44 4.52
CA GLY A 305 2.77 -32.69 5.95
C GLY A 305 3.95 -31.91 6.54
N GLY A 306 4.46 -30.93 5.79
CA GLY A 306 5.48 -29.99 6.27
C GLY A 306 6.91 -30.53 6.24
N LEU A 307 7.81 -29.78 6.89
CA LEU A 307 9.26 -29.93 6.75
C LEU A 307 9.78 -31.30 7.21
N GLU A 308 9.30 -31.82 8.34
CA GLU A 308 9.77 -33.10 8.88
C GLU A 308 9.38 -34.27 7.96
N ALA A 309 8.13 -34.29 7.48
CA ALA A 309 7.66 -35.28 6.52
C ALA A 309 8.42 -35.19 5.20
N SER A 310 8.69 -33.97 4.73
CA SER A 310 9.50 -33.72 3.52
C SER A 310 10.89 -34.33 3.64
N ARG A 311 11.60 -34.07 4.75
CA ARG A 311 12.93 -34.62 5.01
C ARG A 311 12.94 -36.14 5.11
N ALA A 312 11.90 -36.74 5.71
CA ALA A 312 11.74 -38.18 5.72
C ALA A 312 11.61 -38.77 4.30
N ARG A 313 10.86 -38.10 3.41
CA ARG A 313 10.74 -38.51 2.00
C ARG A 313 12.06 -38.32 1.22
N PHE A 314 12.82 -37.25 1.48
CA PHE A 314 14.13 -37.03 0.85
C PHE A 314 15.15 -38.13 1.18
N ALA A 315 15.08 -38.67 2.40
CA ALA A 315 15.94 -39.75 2.87
C ALA A 315 15.51 -41.15 2.38
N ALA A 316 14.26 -41.32 1.92
CA ALA A 316 13.71 -42.60 1.47
C ALA A 316 14.21 -42.94 0.04
N PRO A 317 15.01 -44.01 -0.17
CA PRO A 317 15.67 -44.26 -1.46
C PRO A 317 14.70 -44.46 -2.64
N ASP A 318 13.54 -45.07 -2.39
CA ASP A 318 12.49 -45.33 -3.36
C ASP A 318 11.78 -44.04 -3.80
N LEU A 319 11.60 -43.08 -2.90
CA LEU A 319 10.97 -41.79 -3.20
C LEU A 319 11.98 -40.78 -3.76
N ARG A 320 13.21 -40.78 -3.25
CA ARG A 320 14.25 -39.80 -3.61
C ARG A 320 14.48 -39.72 -5.10
N SER A 321 14.59 -40.87 -5.78
CA SER A 321 14.86 -40.92 -7.22
C SER A 321 13.81 -40.13 -8.02
N ARG A 322 12.53 -40.32 -7.69
CA ARG A 322 11.41 -39.59 -8.28
C ARG A 322 11.43 -38.10 -7.93
N ILE A 323 11.71 -37.75 -6.67
CA ILE A 323 11.78 -36.34 -6.23
C ILE A 323 12.87 -35.60 -7.00
N VAL A 324 14.04 -36.21 -7.17
CA VAL A 324 15.16 -35.63 -7.92
C VAL A 324 14.79 -35.43 -9.38
N GLU A 325 14.17 -36.43 -10.02
CA GLU A 325 13.74 -36.34 -11.43
C GLU A 325 12.71 -35.21 -11.63
N GLU A 326 11.68 -35.14 -10.78
CA GLU A 326 10.66 -34.09 -10.86
C GLU A 326 11.24 -32.69 -10.54
N ALA A 327 12.20 -32.61 -9.61
CA ALA A 327 12.90 -31.36 -9.30
C ALA A 327 13.79 -30.88 -10.45
N ASP A 328 14.48 -31.79 -11.15
CA ASP A 328 15.25 -31.46 -12.36
C ASP A 328 14.33 -30.98 -13.50
N ALA A 329 13.14 -31.58 -13.64
CA ALA A 329 12.14 -31.13 -14.60
C ALA A 329 11.64 -29.72 -14.28
N ALA A 330 11.33 -29.44 -13.01
CA ALA A 330 10.92 -28.11 -12.56
C ALA A 330 12.02 -27.06 -12.77
N LEU A 331 13.28 -27.37 -12.39
CA LEU A 331 14.44 -26.51 -12.63
C LEU A 331 14.60 -26.15 -14.11
N SER A 332 14.51 -27.16 -14.98
CA SER A 332 14.67 -26.99 -16.43
C SER A 332 13.55 -26.13 -17.02
N ALA A 333 12.30 -26.40 -16.64
CA ALA A 333 11.14 -25.67 -17.16
C ALA A 333 11.10 -24.21 -16.69
N ARG A 334 11.35 -23.97 -15.40
CA ARG A 334 11.15 -22.65 -14.76
C ARG A 334 12.37 -21.74 -14.83
N PHE A 335 13.58 -22.29 -14.84
CA PHE A 335 14.82 -21.51 -14.68
C PHE A 335 15.94 -21.86 -15.67
N GLY A 336 15.69 -22.80 -16.58
CA GLY A 336 16.70 -23.26 -17.55
C GLY A 336 17.69 -24.28 -17.04
N GLY A 337 17.56 -24.68 -15.78
CA GLY A 337 18.50 -25.55 -15.11
C GLY A 337 19.11 -24.90 -13.87
N PRO A 338 20.10 -25.56 -13.25
CA PRO A 338 20.72 -25.09 -12.01
C PRO A 338 21.51 -23.76 -12.15
N GLU A 339 21.85 -23.32 -13.36
CA GLU A 339 22.47 -22.01 -13.63
C GLU A 339 21.52 -20.83 -13.38
N GLY A 340 20.20 -21.04 -13.39
CA GLY A 340 19.21 -20.00 -13.11
C GLY A 340 18.96 -19.77 -11.61
N VAL A 341 19.65 -20.51 -10.74
CA VAL A 341 19.39 -20.55 -9.30
C VAL A 341 20.64 -20.15 -8.51
N TYR A 342 20.53 -19.08 -7.73
CA TYR A 342 21.58 -18.56 -6.87
C TYR A 342 21.21 -18.71 -5.39
N LEU A 343 22.19 -19.10 -4.56
CA LEU A 343 22.04 -19.30 -3.12
C LEU A 343 22.74 -18.14 -2.38
N PRO A 344 21.99 -17.09 -1.98
CA PRO A 344 22.59 -15.86 -1.48
C PRO A 344 23.36 -16.05 -0.16
N GLU A 345 22.93 -16.96 0.71
CA GLU A 345 23.61 -17.26 1.98
C GLU A 345 24.98 -17.91 1.77
N ARG A 346 25.22 -18.49 0.59
CA ARG A 346 26.47 -19.16 0.21
C ARG A 346 27.29 -18.35 -0.79
N GLY A 347 26.71 -17.35 -1.43
CA GLY A 347 27.38 -16.54 -2.44
C GLY A 347 27.68 -17.29 -3.74
N VAL A 348 26.91 -18.34 -4.07
CA VAL A 348 27.20 -19.23 -5.21
C VAL A 348 25.93 -19.65 -5.96
N GLU A 349 26.09 -19.95 -7.25
CA GLU A 349 25.06 -20.64 -8.05
C GLU A 349 24.92 -22.10 -7.64
N LEU A 350 23.73 -22.67 -7.87
CA LEU A 350 23.42 -24.07 -7.59
C LEU A 350 24.34 -25.03 -8.35
N THR A 351 24.85 -24.65 -9.53
CA THR A 351 25.86 -25.43 -10.29
C THR A 351 27.14 -25.71 -9.50
N THR A 352 27.52 -24.81 -8.60
CA THR A 352 28.67 -25.01 -7.69
C THR A 352 28.33 -26.04 -6.64
N MET A 353 27.13 -25.99 -6.07
CA MET A 353 26.65 -27.00 -5.11
C MET A 353 26.54 -28.39 -5.73
N VAL A 354 26.19 -28.51 -7.01
CA VAL A 354 26.22 -29.80 -7.72
C VAL A 354 27.61 -30.44 -7.63
N ARG A 355 28.68 -29.65 -7.85
CA ARG A 355 30.06 -30.12 -7.77
C ARG A 355 30.50 -30.40 -6.34
N GLU A 356 30.25 -29.46 -5.42
CA GLU A 356 30.73 -29.54 -4.03
C GLU A 356 30.06 -30.67 -3.24
N LEU A 357 28.78 -30.94 -3.49
CA LEU A 357 28.03 -32.01 -2.83
C LEU A 357 28.18 -33.36 -3.55
N GLY A 358 28.96 -33.43 -4.64
CA GLY A 358 29.04 -34.61 -5.50
C GLY A 358 27.65 -35.08 -5.96
N ALA A 359 26.78 -34.14 -6.31
CA ALA A 359 25.42 -34.43 -6.76
C ALA A 359 25.40 -34.85 -8.23
N THR A 360 24.43 -35.69 -8.58
CA THR A 360 24.29 -36.18 -9.97
C THR A 360 23.62 -35.16 -10.88
N SER A 361 22.85 -34.23 -10.32
CA SER A 361 22.05 -33.23 -11.04
C SER A 361 21.72 -32.04 -10.13
N GLY A 362 21.02 -31.03 -10.69
CA GLY A 362 20.54 -29.88 -9.92
C GLY A 362 19.50 -30.29 -8.87
N GLY A 363 18.54 -31.13 -9.25
CA GLY A 363 17.55 -31.70 -8.36
C GLY A 363 18.17 -32.47 -7.19
N ASP A 364 19.20 -33.30 -7.44
CA ASP A 364 19.91 -34.01 -6.37
C ASP A 364 20.63 -33.04 -5.43
N ALA A 365 21.25 -31.97 -5.96
CA ALA A 365 21.87 -30.94 -5.13
C ALA A 365 20.85 -30.23 -4.24
N VAL A 366 19.68 -29.86 -4.79
CA VAL A 366 18.59 -29.25 -4.02
C VAL A 366 18.10 -30.17 -2.91
N VAL A 367 17.84 -31.44 -3.20
CA VAL A 367 17.39 -32.40 -2.17
C VAL A 367 18.44 -32.57 -1.06
N LYS A 368 19.74 -32.70 -1.41
CA LYS A 368 20.83 -32.78 -0.41
C LYS A 368 20.92 -31.55 0.48
N ILE A 369 20.70 -30.36 -0.08
CA ILE A 369 20.64 -29.10 0.68
C ILE A 369 19.46 -29.18 1.68
N LEU A 370 18.27 -29.51 1.18
CA LEU A 370 17.03 -29.47 1.97
C LEU A 370 16.94 -30.53 3.09
N GLU A 371 17.75 -31.58 3.04
CA GLU A 371 17.91 -32.54 4.13
C GLU A 371 18.44 -31.90 5.42
N THR A 372 19.21 -30.82 5.31
CA THR A 372 19.91 -30.21 6.46
C THR A 372 19.51 -28.77 6.71
N GLU A 373 19.18 -28.01 5.66
CA GLU A 373 18.89 -26.59 5.70
C GLU A 373 17.60 -26.26 4.92
N SER A 374 17.12 -25.02 5.01
CA SER A 374 16.00 -24.51 4.23
C SER A 374 16.32 -23.10 3.74
N PRO A 375 17.35 -22.94 2.87
CA PRO A 375 17.83 -21.63 2.46
C PRO A 375 16.84 -20.93 1.52
N THR A 376 17.04 -19.64 1.32
CA THR A 376 16.41 -18.89 0.23
C THR A 376 17.14 -19.15 -1.08
N SER A 377 16.51 -18.79 -2.19
CA SER A 377 17.11 -18.79 -3.50
C SER A 377 16.66 -17.57 -4.30
N ILE A 378 17.58 -17.07 -5.12
CA ILE A 378 17.30 -16.08 -6.15
C ILE A 378 17.17 -16.83 -7.48
N LEU A 379 16.05 -16.60 -8.15
CA LEU A 379 15.60 -17.39 -9.29
C LEU A 379 15.47 -16.49 -10.51
N ARG A 380 16.30 -16.72 -11.52
CA ARG A 380 16.29 -15.94 -12.76
C ARG A 380 15.28 -16.54 -13.75
N PHE A 381 14.31 -15.73 -14.15
CA PHE A 381 13.28 -16.14 -15.12
C PHE A 381 12.74 -15.00 -15.99
N GLY A 382 13.03 -13.73 -15.69
CA GLY A 382 12.46 -12.59 -16.40
C GLY A 382 13.23 -12.18 -17.65
N LEU A 383 12.51 -11.60 -18.61
CA LEU A 383 13.06 -10.88 -19.76
C LEU A 383 12.83 -9.37 -19.61
N GLU A 384 13.81 -8.58 -20.06
CA GLU A 384 13.75 -7.12 -19.95
C GLU A 384 12.59 -6.52 -20.76
N SER A 385 12.27 -7.07 -21.94
CA SER A 385 11.14 -6.62 -22.76
C SER A 385 9.80 -6.83 -22.06
N ASP A 386 9.61 -7.98 -21.43
CA ASP A 386 8.38 -8.29 -20.70
C ASP A 386 8.26 -7.40 -19.47
N LEU A 387 9.34 -7.21 -18.71
CA LEU A 387 9.35 -6.31 -17.57
C LEU A 387 8.97 -4.87 -17.97
N GLU A 388 9.50 -4.36 -19.08
CA GLU A 388 9.06 -3.04 -19.56
C GLU A 388 7.57 -3.02 -19.96
N GLY A 389 7.07 -4.09 -20.59
CA GLY A 389 5.65 -4.22 -20.92
C GLY A 389 4.76 -4.23 -19.66
N ILE A 390 5.19 -4.97 -18.63
CA ILE A 390 4.56 -5.03 -17.30
C ILE A 390 4.51 -3.63 -16.69
N LEU A 391 5.65 -2.92 -16.65
CA LEU A 391 5.71 -1.57 -16.09
C LEU A 391 4.81 -0.58 -16.85
N ARG A 392 4.71 -0.70 -18.18
CA ARG A 392 3.83 0.15 -19.01
C ARG A 392 2.35 -0.14 -18.82
N TYR A 393 1.96 -1.34 -18.40
CA TYR A 393 0.55 -1.71 -18.33
C TYR A 393 -0.19 -0.82 -17.29
N PRO A 394 -1.30 -0.16 -17.62
CA PRO A 394 -1.85 0.94 -16.81
C PRO A 394 -2.12 0.57 -15.35
N SER A 395 -2.73 -0.59 -15.08
CA SER A 395 -3.09 -1.05 -13.73
C SER A 395 -2.00 -1.86 -13.03
N THR A 396 -0.74 -1.77 -13.49
CA THR A 396 0.42 -2.34 -12.77
C THR A 396 1.05 -1.31 -11.85
N SER A 397 0.99 -1.58 -10.55
CA SER A 397 1.70 -0.84 -9.50
C SER A 397 3.15 -1.33 -9.37
N VAL A 398 4.00 -0.54 -8.75
CA VAL A 398 5.36 -0.96 -8.38
C VAL A 398 5.34 -1.42 -6.93
N SER A 399 5.94 -2.58 -6.65
CA SER A 399 6.10 -3.11 -5.30
C SER A 399 7.41 -3.87 -5.19
N CYS A 400 7.97 -3.99 -3.99
CA CYS A 400 9.32 -4.52 -3.83
C CYS A 400 9.38 -6.04 -3.62
N ASP A 401 8.29 -6.67 -3.16
CA ASP A 401 8.30 -8.07 -2.72
C ASP A 401 9.44 -8.34 -1.73
N CYS A 402 9.56 -7.48 -0.72
CA CYS A 402 10.76 -7.42 0.11
C CYS A 402 10.45 -7.19 1.59
N ASP A 403 11.49 -7.38 2.40
CA ASP A 403 11.43 -7.11 3.82
C ASP A 403 11.69 -5.62 4.09
N ALA A 404 10.83 -4.96 4.89
CA ALA A 404 11.27 -3.80 5.66
C ALA A 404 12.21 -4.25 6.79
N VAL A 405 13.39 -3.64 6.88
CA VAL A 405 14.44 -3.99 7.86
C VAL A 405 14.97 -2.75 8.58
N ALA A 406 15.44 -2.94 9.81
CA ALA A 406 15.92 -1.83 10.63
C ALA A 406 17.30 -1.33 10.20
N LEU A 407 18.26 -2.25 10.19
CA LEU A 407 19.58 -2.18 9.58
C LEU A 407 19.97 -3.64 9.37
N GLY A 408 20.25 -4.06 8.14
CA GLY A 408 20.49 -5.48 7.91
C GLY A 408 20.73 -5.83 6.45
N VAL A 409 21.33 -7.00 6.30
CA VAL A 409 21.58 -7.61 5.00
C VAL A 409 20.27 -8.19 4.49
N VAL A 410 19.74 -7.60 3.44
CA VAL A 410 18.75 -8.28 2.59
C VAL A 410 19.50 -9.17 1.61
N SER A 411 18.86 -10.21 1.10
CA SER A 411 19.48 -11.13 0.14
C SER A 411 19.26 -10.72 -1.32
N HIS A 412 18.27 -9.86 -1.61
CA HIS A 412 17.96 -9.40 -2.96
C HIS A 412 17.99 -7.86 -3.06
N PRO A 413 18.55 -7.27 -4.14
CA PRO A 413 18.67 -5.81 -4.29
C PRO A 413 17.34 -5.04 -4.28
N ARG A 414 16.24 -5.73 -4.57
CA ARG A 414 14.87 -5.18 -4.49
C ARG A 414 14.51 -4.59 -3.12
N GLY A 415 15.19 -5.03 -2.06
CA GLY A 415 15.02 -4.48 -0.70
C GLY A 415 15.55 -3.06 -0.51
N TYR A 416 16.43 -2.55 -1.38
CA TYR A 416 17.00 -1.19 -1.29
C TYR A 416 16.89 -0.36 -2.58
N GLY A 417 16.52 -0.98 -3.69
CA GLY A 417 16.57 -0.34 -5.01
C GLY A 417 15.25 -0.26 -5.77
N THR A 418 14.14 -0.84 -5.32
CA THR A 418 12.92 -0.96 -6.14
C THR A 418 12.41 0.38 -6.67
N PHE A 419 12.08 1.32 -5.79
CA PHE A 419 11.45 2.58 -6.21
C PHE A 419 12.44 3.52 -6.92
N PRO A 420 13.68 3.72 -6.41
CA PRO A 420 14.70 4.52 -7.08
C PRO A 420 15.13 3.96 -8.44
N ARG A 421 15.10 2.64 -8.64
CA ARG A 421 15.34 2.01 -9.95
C ARG A 421 14.26 2.37 -10.96
N VAL A 422 12.98 2.38 -10.56
CA VAL A 422 11.90 2.81 -11.47
C VAL A 422 12.09 4.27 -11.86
N LEU A 423 12.33 5.15 -10.88
CA LEU A 423 12.53 6.59 -11.13
C LEU A 423 13.77 6.88 -12.01
N GLY A 424 14.92 6.32 -11.65
CA GLY A 424 16.18 6.57 -12.35
C GLY A 424 16.31 5.79 -13.65
N ARG A 425 16.25 4.46 -13.58
CA ARG A 425 16.53 3.60 -14.74
C ARG A 425 15.37 3.54 -15.72
N TYR A 426 14.13 3.35 -15.25
CA TYR A 426 13.00 3.10 -16.14
C TYR A 426 12.29 4.39 -16.59
N ALA A 427 12.20 5.41 -15.73
CA ALA A 427 11.65 6.71 -16.13
C ALA A 427 12.72 7.63 -16.76
N ARG A 428 13.71 8.09 -15.99
CA ARG A 428 14.71 9.07 -16.48
C ARG A 428 15.58 8.54 -17.61
N ASP A 429 16.25 7.39 -17.43
CA ASP A 429 17.31 6.95 -18.34
C ASP A 429 16.80 6.25 -19.60
N ARG A 430 15.70 5.49 -19.48
CA ARG A 430 15.16 4.67 -20.58
C ARG A 430 13.87 5.20 -21.18
N GLY A 431 13.13 6.08 -20.50
CA GLY A 431 11.85 6.59 -20.97
C GLY A 431 10.80 5.49 -21.17
N VAL A 432 10.84 4.42 -20.36
CA VAL A 432 9.80 3.37 -20.33
C VAL A 432 8.50 3.93 -19.77
N LEU A 433 8.63 4.81 -18.77
CA LEU A 433 7.57 5.59 -18.15
C LEU A 433 7.98 7.06 -18.16
N THR A 434 7.00 7.96 -18.12
CA THR A 434 7.23 9.33 -17.62
C THR A 434 7.46 9.32 -16.11
N LEU A 435 8.00 10.41 -15.56
CA LEU A 435 8.21 10.51 -14.11
C LEU A 435 6.86 10.56 -13.37
N GLU A 436 5.86 11.20 -13.97
CA GLU A 436 4.49 11.28 -13.47
C GLU A 436 3.80 9.91 -13.44
N GLU A 437 3.94 9.10 -14.50
CA GLU A 437 3.45 7.71 -14.50
C GLU A 437 4.17 6.84 -13.47
N ALA A 438 5.50 7.00 -13.32
CA ALA A 438 6.26 6.28 -12.31
C ALA A 438 5.76 6.59 -10.89
N VAL A 439 5.58 7.87 -10.54
CA VAL A 439 5.04 8.28 -9.24
C VAL A 439 3.60 7.78 -9.06
N GLN A 440 2.74 7.93 -10.09
CA GLN A 440 1.36 7.43 -10.04
C GLN A 440 1.33 5.92 -9.71
N LYS A 441 2.18 5.12 -10.34
CA LYS A 441 2.29 3.66 -10.11
C LYS A 441 2.87 3.27 -8.75
N MET A 442 3.45 4.22 -8.02
CA MET A 442 4.02 4.03 -6.68
C MET A 442 3.17 4.69 -5.58
N SER A 443 2.15 5.50 -5.92
CA SER A 443 1.33 6.21 -4.94
C SER A 443 -0.18 6.18 -5.23
N GLY A 444 -0.66 6.91 -6.23
CA GLY A 444 -2.09 7.12 -6.46
C GLY A 444 -2.79 5.87 -6.98
N LEU A 445 -2.12 5.12 -7.87
CA LEU A 445 -2.60 3.83 -8.36
C LEU A 445 -2.76 2.83 -7.20
N PRO A 446 -1.72 2.48 -6.42
CA PRO A 446 -1.87 1.53 -5.32
C PRO A 446 -2.89 2.00 -4.26
N ALA A 447 -2.99 3.30 -3.99
CA ALA A 447 -4.02 3.85 -3.12
C ALA A 447 -5.44 3.53 -3.62
N THR A 448 -5.75 3.82 -4.88
CA THR A 448 -7.08 3.51 -5.45
C THR A 448 -7.34 2.01 -5.59
N THR A 449 -6.32 1.23 -5.97
CA THR A 449 -6.42 -0.22 -6.07
C THR A 449 -6.85 -0.85 -4.75
N LEU A 450 -6.34 -0.38 -3.60
CA LEU A 450 -6.77 -0.86 -2.28
C LEU A 450 -8.00 -0.13 -1.71
N GLY A 451 -8.32 1.07 -2.22
CA GLY A 451 -9.40 1.91 -1.71
C GLY A 451 -8.96 2.92 -0.63
N MET A 452 -7.68 3.24 -0.51
CA MET A 452 -7.18 4.28 0.39
C MET A 452 -7.66 5.66 -0.07
N LEU A 453 -8.22 6.46 0.85
CA LEU A 453 -8.80 7.78 0.56
C LEU A 453 -8.00 8.95 1.16
N ASP A 454 -7.17 8.67 2.16
CA ASP A 454 -6.46 9.66 2.96
C ASP A 454 -5.00 9.85 2.53
N ARG A 455 -4.52 9.11 1.53
CA ARG A 455 -3.11 9.06 1.11
C ARG A 455 -2.96 8.63 -0.35
N GLY A 456 -1.74 8.69 -0.86
CA GLY A 456 -1.39 8.34 -2.24
C GLY A 456 -1.43 9.52 -3.22
N PHE A 457 -1.94 10.68 -2.79
CA PHE A 457 -1.98 11.91 -3.58
C PHE A 457 -1.53 13.13 -2.77
N ILE A 458 -1.08 14.18 -3.46
CA ILE A 458 -0.89 15.51 -2.88
C ILE A 458 -2.18 16.30 -3.08
N ALA A 459 -3.05 16.27 -2.08
CA ALA A 459 -4.31 17.03 -2.09
C ALA A 459 -4.68 17.50 -0.68
N VAL A 460 -5.36 18.66 -0.60
CA VAL A 460 -5.83 19.24 0.66
C VAL A 460 -6.61 18.21 1.47
N GLY A 461 -6.32 18.11 2.77
CA GLY A 461 -6.99 17.22 3.71
C GLY A 461 -6.37 15.83 3.84
N MET A 462 -5.54 15.39 2.87
CA MET A 462 -4.88 14.09 2.94
C MET A 462 -3.74 14.10 3.96
N SER A 463 -3.42 12.91 4.49
CA SER A 463 -2.24 12.68 5.33
C SER A 463 -0.99 13.16 4.60
N ALA A 464 -0.11 13.87 5.30
CA ALA A 464 1.14 14.37 4.73
C ALA A 464 2.21 13.26 4.71
N ASP A 465 1.93 12.23 3.93
CA ASP A 465 2.89 11.22 3.49
C ASP A 465 3.54 11.72 2.20
N LEU A 466 4.77 12.23 2.27
CA LEU A 466 5.46 12.91 1.17
C LEU A 466 6.88 12.38 0.97
N VAL A 467 7.33 12.33 -0.27
CA VAL A 467 8.73 12.11 -0.65
C VAL A 467 9.24 13.29 -1.46
N VAL A 468 10.47 13.72 -1.15
CA VAL A 468 11.19 14.74 -1.91
C VAL A 468 12.47 14.13 -2.46
N PHE A 469 12.62 14.16 -3.79
CA PHE A 469 13.77 13.56 -4.45
C PHE A 469 14.31 14.42 -5.59
N ASP A 470 15.59 14.24 -5.88
CA ASP A 470 16.25 14.86 -7.02
C ASP A 470 16.02 14.01 -8.28
N PRO A 471 15.25 14.51 -9.27
CA PRO A 471 14.95 13.76 -10.47
C PRO A 471 16.18 13.47 -11.33
N GLU A 472 17.26 14.25 -11.19
CA GLU A 472 18.49 14.08 -11.98
C GLU A 472 19.40 12.99 -11.40
N THR A 473 19.33 12.73 -10.09
CA THR A 473 20.29 11.84 -9.40
C THR A 473 19.68 10.60 -8.77
N VAL A 474 18.36 10.49 -8.68
CA VAL A 474 17.69 9.31 -8.09
C VAL A 474 18.06 8.03 -8.84
N ILE A 475 18.58 7.02 -8.12
CA ILE A 475 18.95 5.71 -8.66
C ILE A 475 19.23 4.68 -7.54
N ASP A 476 19.05 3.39 -7.85
CA ASP A 476 19.49 2.27 -7.02
C ASP A 476 20.98 1.95 -7.18
N HIS A 477 21.62 1.51 -6.09
CA HIS A 477 23.00 1.00 -6.11
C HIS A 477 23.11 -0.48 -5.72
N ALA A 478 22.03 -1.05 -5.16
CA ALA A 478 22.02 -2.44 -4.73
C ALA A 478 22.15 -3.39 -5.92
N THR A 479 23.04 -4.38 -5.81
CA THR A 479 23.23 -5.44 -6.80
C THR A 479 22.95 -6.82 -6.20
N PHE A 480 23.04 -7.89 -6.97
CA PHE A 480 22.90 -9.24 -6.43
C PHE A 480 24.07 -9.62 -5.51
N GLU A 481 25.26 -9.06 -5.78
CA GLU A 481 26.47 -9.26 -4.99
C GLU A 481 26.52 -8.38 -3.74
N ASP A 482 26.01 -7.15 -3.83
CA ASP A 482 25.87 -6.23 -2.71
C ASP A 482 24.42 -5.71 -2.61
N PRO A 483 23.50 -6.52 -2.07
CA PRO A 483 22.05 -6.25 -2.13
C PRO A 483 21.56 -5.18 -1.14
N SER A 484 22.44 -4.70 -0.26
CA SER A 484 22.05 -3.80 0.84
C SER A 484 22.61 -2.38 0.70
N VAL A 485 23.12 -2.03 -0.48
CA VAL A 485 23.62 -0.68 -0.77
C VAL A 485 22.44 0.29 -0.88
N PRO A 486 22.38 1.35 -0.06
CA PRO A 486 21.31 2.34 -0.14
C PRO A 486 21.28 3.07 -1.49
N SER A 487 20.08 3.44 -1.91
CA SER A 487 19.85 4.29 -3.07
C SER A 487 20.31 5.74 -2.84
N THR A 488 20.46 6.51 -3.91
CA THR A 488 20.72 7.95 -3.84
C THR A 488 19.57 8.76 -4.42
N GLY A 489 19.52 10.06 -4.09
CA GLY A 489 18.56 11.03 -4.66
C GLY A 489 17.30 11.25 -3.83
N ILE A 490 16.99 10.40 -2.85
CA ILE A 490 15.90 10.64 -1.88
C ILE A 490 16.39 11.56 -0.76
N GLY A 491 15.94 12.82 -0.77
CA GLY A 491 16.35 13.84 0.19
C GLY A 491 15.51 13.84 1.46
N HIS A 492 14.19 13.75 1.33
CA HIS A 492 13.26 13.78 2.47
C HIS A 492 12.13 12.77 2.29
N VAL A 493 11.71 12.16 3.39
CA VAL A 493 10.47 11.39 3.50
C VAL A 493 9.73 11.81 4.77
N MET A 494 8.50 12.23 4.57
CA MET A 494 7.56 12.63 5.61
C MET A 494 6.48 11.57 5.74
N VAL A 495 6.20 11.15 6.97
CA VAL A 495 5.13 10.21 7.32
C VAL A 495 4.20 10.91 8.29
N ASN A 496 2.92 11.00 7.96
CA ASN A 496 1.89 11.71 8.74
C ASN A 496 2.38 13.10 9.23
N GLY A 497 3.00 13.88 8.32
CA GLY A 497 3.49 15.23 8.59
C GLY A 497 4.82 15.35 9.32
N SER A 498 5.46 14.24 9.68
CA SER A 498 6.75 14.23 10.38
C SER A 498 7.88 13.66 9.53
N PHE A 499 9.06 14.29 9.54
CA PHE A 499 10.22 13.82 8.78
C PHE A 499 10.82 12.53 9.36
N ALA A 500 10.50 11.38 8.77
CA ALA A 500 11.11 10.09 9.11
C ALA A 500 12.49 9.91 8.44
N TRP A 501 12.68 10.54 7.27
CA TRP A 501 13.95 10.67 6.57
C TRP A 501 14.19 12.13 6.21
N ARG A 502 15.37 12.66 6.49
CA ARG A 502 15.68 14.08 6.28
C ARG A 502 17.13 14.27 5.88
N ASP A 503 17.35 15.09 4.85
CA ASP A 503 18.69 15.42 4.37
C ASP A 503 19.52 14.17 4.00
N GLY A 504 18.85 13.12 3.51
CA GLY A 504 19.50 11.85 3.17
C GLY A 504 19.77 10.92 4.37
N GLU A 505 19.23 11.20 5.56
CA GLU A 505 19.48 10.44 6.78
C GLU A 505 18.20 10.03 7.51
N LEU A 506 18.25 8.90 8.22
CA LEU A 506 17.18 8.45 9.10
C LEU A 506 17.09 9.34 10.35
N THR A 507 15.90 9.83 10.68
CA THR A 507 15.70 10.72 11.85
C THR A 507 15.39 9.97 13.15
N GLY A 508 14.94 8.73 13.04
CA GLY A 508 14.44 7.94 14.17
C GLY A 508 13.01 8.28 14.62
N ILE A 509 12.33 9.19 13.92
CA ILE A 509 10.92 9.50 14.18
C ILE A 509 10.05 8.30 13.83
N ARG A 510 9.10 7.98 14.72
CA ARG A 510 8.13 6.89 14.58
C ARG A 510 6.72 7.46 14.40
N ALA A 511 6.48 8.03 13.22
CA ALA A 511 5.22 8.68 12.88
C ALA A 511 4.24 7.78 12.12
N GLY A 512 4.63 6.55 11.78
CA GLY A 512 3.76 5.57 11.17
C GLY A 512 2.67 5.09 12.13
N ARG A 513 1.54 4.69 11.56
CA ARG A 513 0.40 4.11 12.28
C ARG A 513 -0.08 2.82 11.63
N THR A 514 -0.85 2.03 12.36
CA THR A 514 -1.59 0.95 11.71
C THR A 514 -2.82 1.49 10.99
N LEU A 515 -3.10 0.96 9.80
CA LEU A 515 -4.20 1.38 8.96
C LEU A 515 -5.26 0.29 8.94
N ARG A 516 -6.49 0.67 9.31
CA ARG A 516 -7.66 -0.20 9.21
C ARG A 516 -8.54 0.30 8.08
N ARG A 517 -9.04 -0.63 7.29
CA ARG A 517 -9.95 -0.32 6.18
C ARG A 517 -11.36 -0.04 6.72
N PRO A 518 -11.93 1.16 6.47
CA PRO A 518 -13.35 1.41 6.72
C PRO A 518 -14.22 0.68 5.67
N ALA A 519 -15.45 0.28 6.04
CA ALA A 519 -16.32 -0.48 5.15
C ALA A 519 -16.67 0.29 3.84
N ALA A 520 -16.80 1.62 3.92
CA ALA A 520 -17.19 2.50 2.82
C ALA A 520 -16.06 2.85 1.83
N HIS A 521 -14.91 2.15 1.87
CA HIS A 521 -13.71 2.43 1.07
C HIS A 521 -13.53 1.42 -0.07
N PRO A 522 -14.29 1.50 -1.17
CA PRO A 522 -14.20 0.52 -2.25
C PRO A 522 -12.84 0.60 -2.95
N ALA A 523 -12.24 -0.58 -3.16
CA ALA A 523 -11.17 -0.79 -4.12
C ALA A 523 -11.68 -0.50 -5.54
N ARG A 524 -10.89 0.23 -6.33
CA ARG A 524 -11.37 0.79 -7.60
C ARG A 524 -10.28 1.12 -8.61
N PRO A 525 -10.62 1.19 -9.92
CA PRO A 525 -9.76 1.84 -10.89
C PRO A 525 -9.58 3.33 -10.56
N LEU A 526 -8.39 3.85 -10.85
CA LEU A 526 -8.13 5.28 -10.81
C LEU A 526 -8.88 5.98 -11.95
N LYS A 527 -9.78 6.92 -11.60
CA LYS A 527 -10.55 7.73 -12.56
C LYS A 527 -10.33 9.22 -12.29
N VAL A 528 -9.36 9.80 -12.99
CA VAL A 528 -8.96 11.21 -12.81
C VAL A 528 -8.88 11.98 -14.12
N ASP A 529 -9.10 11.29 -15.24
CA ASP A 529 -8.97 11.73 -16.63
C ASP A 529 -10.26 12.33 -17.22
N GLU A 530 -11.38 12.26 -16.48
CA GLU A 530 -12.66 12.89 -16.82
C GLU A 530 -13.07 13.94 -15.77
N PRO A 531 -13.82 15.00 -16.13
CA PRO A 531 -14.44 15.90 -15.16
C PRO A 531 -15.39 15.14 -14.25
N ARG A 532 -15.45 15.52 -12.98
CA ARG A 532 -16.25 14.83 -11.95
C ARG A 532 -17.09 15.84 -11.20
N SER A 533 -18.32 15.47 -10.85
CA SER A 533 -19.16 16.26 -9.96
C SER A 533 -20.06 15.40 -9.09
N VAL A 534 -20.42 15.93 -7.94
CA VAL A 534 -21.30 15.31 -6.97
C VAL A 534 -22.17 16.37 -6.32
N SER A 535 -23.44 16.04 -6.10
CA SER A 535 -24.34 16.77 -5.22
C SER A 535 -25.09 15.80 -4.32
N PHE A 536 -25.21 16.16 -3.05
CA PHE A 536 -25.92 15.39 -2.03
C PHE A 536 -26.61 16.34 -1.05
N GLU A 537 -27.85 16.03 -0.72
CA GLU A 537 -28.63 16.74 0.30
C GLU A 537 -29.52 15.72 1.03
N GLY A 538 -29.45 15.69 2.35
CA GLY A 538 -30.27 14.77 3.16
C GLY A 538 -30.00 14.82 4.65
N PHE A 539 -30.87 14.18 5.42
CA PHE A 539 -30.68 13.98 6.86
C PHE A 539 -29.83 12.74 7.11
N VAL A 540 -28.79 12.88 7.93
CA VAL A 540 -27.89 11.80 8.32
C VAL A 540 -28.22 11.39 9.74
N SER A 541 -28.60 10.12 9.91
CA SER A 541 -28.79 9.49 11.21
C SER A 541 -27.52 8.72 11.58
N LEU A 542 -26.95 9.01 12.75
CA LEU A 542 -25.72 8.34 13.20
C LEU A 542 -25.93 6.84 13.40
N ALA A 543 -25.06 6.04 12.79
CA ALA A 543 -25.12 4.59 12.89
C ALA A 543 -24.86 4.14 14.34
N GLY A 544 -25.76 3.31 14.88
CA GLY A 544 -25.65 2.79 16.25
C GLY A 544 -26.02 3.79 17.36
N ASP A 545 -26.47 5.01 17.02
CA ASP A 545 -26.94 5.97 18.01
C ASP A 545 -28.40 5.72 18.41
N ALA A 546 -28.60 5.17 19.60
CA ALA A 546 -29.93 4.92 20.17
C ALA A 546 -30.67 6.20 20.57
N SER A 547 -29.99 7.36 20.63
CA SER A 547 -30.63 8.65 20.94
C SER A 547 -31.32 9.27 19.72
N GLY A 548 -31.02 8.78 18.51
CA GLY A 548 -31.63 9.24 17.27
C GLY A 548 -31.12 10.60 16.81
N THR A 549 -29.87 10.96 17.13
CA THR A 549 -29.30 12.23 16.69
C THR A 549 -29.23 12.29 15.17
N GLN A 550 -29.79 13.36 14.60
CA GLN A 550 -29.72 13.64 13.18
C GLN A 550 -29.07 15.00 12.92
N PHE A 551 -28.42 15.10 11.77
CA PHE A 551 -27.99 16.38 11.21
C PHE A 551 -28.30 16.41 9.71
N GLU A 552 -28.61 17.60 9.20
CA GLU A 552 -28.77 17.83 7.78
C GLU A 552 -27.39 18.06 7.14
N LEU A 553 -27.14 17.42 6.01
CA LEU A 553 -25.90 17.54 5.26
C LEU A 553 -26.20 17.99 3.83
N ALA A 554 -25.63 19.13 3.45
CA ALA A 554 -25.62 19.64 2.08
C ALA A 554 -24.19 19.65 1.55
N PHE A 555 -23.95 18.95 0.45
CA PHE A 555 -22.64 18.75 -0.15
C PHE A 555 -22.70 18.87 -1.66
N GLU A 556 -21.90 19.77 -2.22
CA GLU A 556 -21.66 19.83 -3.67
C GLU A 556 -20.17 19.97 -3.92
N ALA A 557 -19.65 19.21 -4.88
CA ALA A 557 -18.27 19.36 -5.35
C ALA A 557 -18.15 19.06 -6.84
N GLN A 558 -17.24 19.75 -7.50
CA GLN A 558 -16.86 19.50 -8.89
C GLN A 558 -15.34 19.66 -9.08
N GLN A 559 -14.77 18.86 -9.97
CA GLN A 559 -13.36 18.92 -10.30
C GLN A 559 -13.13 18.62 -11.79
N ASP A 560 -12.57 19.58 -12.50
CA ASP A 560 -12.09 19.39 -13.87
C ASP A 560 -10.81 18.54 -13.88
N VAL A 561 -10.55 17.88 -15.01
CA VAL A 561 -9.40 16.98 -15.22
C VAL A 561 -8.08 17.60 -14.77
N GLN A 562 -7.80 18.85 -15.15
CA GLN A 562 -6.52 19.52 -14.88
C GLN A 562 -6.48 20.29 -13.55
N SER A 563 -7.59 20.33 -12.79
CA SER A 563 -7.67 21.13 -11.58
C SER A 563 -7.04 20.39 -10.39
N ALA A 564 -6.05 21.01 -9.74
CA ALA A 564 -5.37 20.45 -8.57
C ALA A 564 -6.31 20.18 -7.38
N ALA A 565 -7.41 20.92 -7.27
CA ALA A 565 -8.41 20.82 -6.22
C ALA A 565 -9.84 20.87 -6.77
N ALA A 566 -10.76 20.21 -6.08
CA ALA A 566 -12.18 20.36 -6.29
C ALA A 566 -12.68 21.73 -5.77
N THR A 567 -13.85 22.14 -6.26
CA THR A 567 -14.54 23.36 -5.83
C THR A 567 -15.98 23.02 -5.44
N GLY A 568 -16.54 23.77 -4.49
CA GLY A 568 -17.92 23.56 -4.03
C GLY A 568 -18.10 23.99 -2.58
N SER A 569 -19.06 23.38 -1.90
CA SER A 569 -19.36 23.64 -0.49
C SER A 569 -19.87 22.41 0.24
N LEU A 570 -19.54 22.34 1.53
CA LEU A 570 -20.06 21.38 2.49
C LEU A 570 -20.63 22.17 3.68
N MET A 571 -21.84 21.81 4.10
CA MET A 571 -22.50 22.37 5.27
C MET A 571 -23.20 21.25 6.03
N ALA A 572 -22.95 21.15 7.33
CA ALA A 572 -23.69 20.28 8.24
C ALA A 572 -24.39 21.14 9.30
N THR A 573 -25.68 20.93 9.49
CA THR A 573 -26.49 21.66 10.48
C THR A 573 -27.27 20.70 11.36
N ASP A 574 -27.45 21.05 12.64
CA ASP A 574 -28.35 20.31 13.53
C ASP A 574 -29.83 20.53 13.18
N GLU A 575 -30.73 19.82 13.87
CA GLU A 575 -32.17 19.95 13.69
C GLU A 575 -32.73 21.36 13.97
N GLU A 576 -31.98 22.20 14.71
CA GLU A 576 -32.33 23.59 15.01
C GLU A 576 -31.78 24.57 13.94
N GLY A 577 -31.07 24.05 12.93
CA GLY A 577 -30.44 24.82 11.87
C GLY A 577 -29.13 25.51 12.28
N ARG A 578 -28.51 25.08 13.39
CA ARG A 578 -27.20 25.58 13.82
C ARG A 578 -26.10 24.85 13.07
N GLU A 579 -25.13 25.59 12.56
CA GLU A 579 -23.96 25.03 11.88
C GLU A 579 -23.13 24.20 12.84
N LEU A 580 -22.92 22.93 12.49
CA LEU A 580 -22.04 22.01 13.21
C LEU A 580 -20.61 22.11 12.66
N PHE A 581 -20.49 22.09 11.33
CA PHE A 581 -19.25 22.34 10.61
C PHE A 581 -19.53 22.66 9.14
N SER A 582 -18.57 23.35 8.50
CA SER A 582 -18.61 23.63 7.07
C SER A 582 -17.23 23.54 6.44
N SER A 583 -17.20 23.42 5.11
CA SER A 583 -15.96 23.51 4.35
C SER A 583 -16.20 24.07 2.94
N VAL A 584 -15.23 24.86 2.50
CA VAL A 584 -15.03 25.25 1.10
C VAL A 584 -13.63 24.88 0.61
N LYS A 585 -12.87 24.14 1.43
CA LYS A 585 -11.47 23.77 1.18
C LYS A 585 -11.42 22.29 0.81
N PHE A 586 -11.53 22.02 -0.49
CA PHE A 586 -11.50 20.66 -1.01
C PHE A 586 -10.16 20.34 -1.67
N GLY A 587 -9.80 19.06 -1.64
CA GLY A 587 -8.68 18.47 -2.34
C GLY A 587 -9.16 17.61 -3.49
N LEU A 588 -8.95 16.30 -3.42
CA LEU A 588 -9.26 15.37 -4.51
C LEU A 588 -10.71 14.87 -4.41
N LEU A 589 -11.50 15.11 -5.46
CA LEU A 589 -12.81 14.48 -5.66
C LEU A 589 -12.63 13.20 -6.47
N GLN A 590 -13.18 12.10 -5.95
CA GLN A 590 -13.17 10.78 -6.59
C GLN A 590 -14.59 10.25 -6.68
N VAL A 591 -14.93 9.60 -7.79
CA VAL A 591 -16.29 9.10 -8.05
C VAL A 591 -16.25 7.72 -8.67
N GLN A 592 -17.24 6.89 -8.34
CA GLN A 592 -17.47 5.59 -9.00
C GLN A 592 -18.91 5.11 -8.85
N GLY A 593 -19.67 5.09 -9.94
CA GLY A 593 -21.09 4.73 -9.87
C GLY A 593 -21.81 5.68 -8.90
N ASP A 594 -22.58 5.12 -7.97
CA ASP A 594 -23.28 5.87 -6.91
C ASP A 594 -22.42 6.07 -5.66
N TRP A 595 -21.09 6.23 -5.82
CA TRP A 595 -20.17 6.50 -4.74
C TRP A 595 -19.32 7.73 -5.06
N ALA A 596 -19.08 8.58 -4.06
CA ALA A 596 -18.18 9.71 -4.15
C ALA A 596 -17.38 9.89 -2.86
N SER A 597 -16.16 10.39 -2.99
CA SER A 597 -15.37 10.89 -1.87
C SER A 597 -14.67 12.20 -2.21
N VAL A 598 -14.49 13.06 -1.21
CA VAL A 598 -13.68 14.28 -1.36
C VAL A 598 -12.78 14.45 -0.15
N SER A 599 -11.48 14.64 -0.37
CA SER A 599 -10.58 15.08 0.69
C SER A 599 -10.81 16.56 0.97
N LEU A 600 -10.73 16.98 2.24
CA LEU A 600 -11.14 18.32 2.64
C LEU A 600 -10.45 18.80 3.91
N ARG A 601 -10.56 20.10 4.18
CA ARG A 601 -10.31 20.65 5.52
C ARG A 601 -11.55 21.32 6.05
N VAL A 602 -11.96 20.97 7.27
CA VAL A 602 -13.04 21.65 8.00
C VAL A 602 -12.47 22.63 9.00
N SER A 603 -13.19 23.72 9.23
CA SER A 603 -12.98 24.58 10.40
C SER A 603 -14.02 24.23 11.46
N ASP A 604 -13.60 24.03 12.70
CA ASP A 604 -14.53 23.90 13.82
C ASP A 604 -15.00 25.27 14.35
N GLU A 605 -15.92 25.28 15.31
CA GLU A 605 -16.46 26.51 15.92
C GLU A 605 -15.39 27.40 16.57
N GLU A 606 -14.26 26.81 16.99
CA GLU A 606 -13.11 27.52 17.58
C GLU A 606 -12.13 28.03 16.50
N GLY A 607 -12.39 27.72 15.23
CA GLY A 607 -11.58 28.11 14.08
C GLY A 607 -10.35 27.23 13.85
N ALA A 608 -10.23 26.09 14.53
CA ALA A 608 -9.17 25.14 14.28
C ALA A 608 -9.48 24.34 13.00
N GLU A 609 -8.47 24.18 12.14
CA GLU A 609 -8.64 23.46 10.88
C GLU A 609 -8.14 22.02 10.97
N ARG A 610 -8.98 21.08 10.56
CA ARG A 610 -8.63 19.65 10.53
C ARG A 610 -8.74 19.11 9.11
N GLY A 611 -7.74 18.33 8.69
CA GLY A 611 -7.79 17.57 7.45
C GLY A 611 -8.64 16.32 7.59
N GLY A 612 -9.19 15.85 6.48
CA GLY A 612 -10.01 14.66 6.45
C GLY A 612 -10.61 14.36 5.09
N TYR A 613 -11.65 13.55 5.07
CA TYR A 613 -12.42 13.25 3.88
C TYR A 613 -13.89 12.97 4.22
N LEU A 614 -14.75 13.21 3.23
CA LEU A 614 -16.16 12.84 3.21
C LEU A 614 -16.34 11.73 2.18
N VAL A 615 -17.18 10.74 2.50
CA VAL A 615 -17.68 9.71 1.60
C VAL A 615 -19.20 9.75 1.60
N VAL A 616 -19.80 9.64 0.42
CA VAL A 616 -21.22 9.37 0.26
C VAL A 616 -21.39 8.19 -0.70
N ASP A 617 -22.13 7.18 -0.26
CA ASP A 617 -22.34 5.94 -0.98
C ASP A 617 -23.83 5.61 -1.06
N GLY A 618 -24.43 5.85 -2.23
CA GLY A 618 -25.84 5.56 -2.49
C GLY A 618 -26.15 4.07 -2.66
N ALA A 619 -25.13 3.21 -2.71
CA ALA A 619 -25.29 1.78 -2.96
C ALA A 619 -24.40 0.92 -2.05
N ASP A 620 -24.23 1.32 -0.78
CA ASP A 620 -23.42 0.56 0.17
C ASP A 620 -24.03 -0.83 0.44
N PRO A 621 -23.38 -1.93 0.01
CA PRO A 621 -23.89 -3.28 0.22
C PRO A 621 -23.91 -3.70 1.70
N MET A 622 -23.22 -2.98 2.57
CA MET A 622 -23.20 -3.25 4.02
C MET A 622 -24.33 -2.52 4.76
N ASN A 623 -24.99 -1.56 4.13
CA ASN A 623 -26.12 -0.84 4.72
C ASN A 623 -27.43 -1.63 4.57
N GLN A 624 -27.92 -2.18 5.69
CA GLN A 624 -29.19 -2.94 5.72
C GLN A 624 -30.43 -2.07 5.93
N GLU A 625 -30.27 -0.80 6.32
CA GLU A 625 -31.37 0.12 6.61
C GLU A 625 -31.91 0.82 5.35
N GLY A 626 -31.14 0.75 4.25
CA GLY A 626 -31.43 1.43 2.99
C GLY A 626 -30.97 2.89 2.98
N GLY A 627 -31.02 3.52 1.81
CA GLY A 627 -30.51 4.88 1.60
C GLY A 627 -28.99 4.96 1.42
N ALA A 628 -28.46 6.18 1.44
CA ALA A 628 -27.04 6.44 1.28
C ALA A 628 -26.28 6.32 2.61
N THR A 629 -25.08 5.75 2.57
CA THR A 629 -24.14 5.79 3.68
C THR A 629 -23.26 7.02 3.57
N VAL A 630 -23.17 7.77 4.66
CA VAL A 630 -22.29 8.93 4.78
C VAL A 630 -21.21 8.60 5.80
N LEU A 631 -19.95 8.83 5.42
CA LEU A 631 -18.81 8.72 6.32
C LEU A 631 -17.99 10.01 6.29
N ILE A 632 -17.70 10.55 7.47
CA ILE A 632 -16.81 11.69 7.65
C ILE A 632 -15.68 11.26 8.57
N ALA A 633 -14.44 11.35 8.08
CA ALA A 633 -13.25 11.06 8.84
C ALA A 633 -12.41 12.33 8.93
N LEU A 634 -12.11 12.77 10.16
CA LEU A 634 -11.30 13.95 10.43
C LEU A 634 -10.09 13.56 11.27
N GLU A 635 -8.95 14.20 11.00
CA GLU A 635 -7.72 13.99 11.75
C GLU A 635 -7.93 14.27 13.25
N GLY A 636 -7.50 13.32 14.08
CA GLY A 636 -7.64 13.38 15.54
C GLY A 636 -9.06 13.11 16.08
N SER A 637 -10.00 12.65 15.25
CA SER A 637 -11.38 12.33 15.64
C SER A 637 -11.78 10.91 15.25
N ASP A 638 -12.79 10.35 15.94
CA ASP A 638 -13.44 9.12 15.53
C ASP A 638 -14.23 9.34 14.22
N GLU A 639 -14.35 8.29 13.41
CA GLU A 639 -15.15 8.33 12.17
C GLU A 639 -16.64 8.51 12.50
N ILE A 640 -17.27 9.45 11.81
CA ILE A 640 -18.72 9.65 11.87
C ILE A 640 -19.32 8.87 10.72
N VAL A 641 -20.09 7.83 11.02
CA VAL A 641 -20.81 7.02 10.04
C VAL A 641 -22.30 7.16 10.28
N GLY A 642 -23.06 7.39 9.22
CA GLY A 642 -24.51 7.51 9.30
C GLY A 642 -25.23 7.07 8.03
N ASN A 643 -26.52 6.81 8.18
CA ASN A 643 -27.42 6.47 7.09
C ASN A 643 -28.30 7.68 6.73
N SER A 644 -28.58 7.85 5.45
CA SER A 644 -29.35 8.99 4.95
C SER A 644 -30.39 8.59 3.92
N ASP A 645 -31.54 9.24 3.97
CA ASP A 645 -32.57 9.21 2.94
C ASP A 645 -32.29 10.19 1.78
N GLY A 646 -31.15 10.90 1.85
CA GLY A 646 -30.74 11.90 0.89
C GLY A 646 -30.52 11.37 -0.53
N LEU A 647 -30.64 12.27 -1.50
CA LEU A 647 -30.43 11.97 -2.90
C LEU A 647 -28.97 12.25 -3.29
N LEU A 648 -28.22 11.20 -3.59
CA LEU A 648 -26.91 11.33 -4.20
C LEU A 648 -27.02 11.44 -5.72
N VAL A 649 -26.39 12.44 -6.31
CA VAL A 649 -26.21 12.56 -7.77
C VAL A 649 -24.72 12.66 -8.07
N VAL A 650 -24.19 11.68 -8.78
CA VAL A 650 -22.79 11.62 -9.23
C VAL A 650 -22.75 11.75 -10.76
N ARG A 651 -21.83 12.53 -11.30
CA ARG A 651 -21.61 12.69 -12.74
C ARG A 651 -20.15 12.73 -13.12
#